data_AF-A0AA35TAT8-F1
#
_entry.id   AF-A0AA35TAT8-F1
#
_cell.length_a   1.000
_cell.length_b   1.000
_cell.length_c   1.000
_cell.angle_alpha   90.00
_cell.angle_beta   90.00
_cell.angle_gamma   90.00
#
_symmetry.space_group_name_H-M   'P 1'
#
loop_
_entity.id
_entity.type
_entity.pdbx_description
1 polymer ?
#
loop_
_entity_poly.entity_id
_entity_poly.type
_entity_poly.pdbx_seq_one_letter_code
_entity_poly.pdbx_strand_id
1 'polypeptide(L)'
;MDSLIARALDTAAARGATYVDARMVETAQERYSVRTGVVDVISNDESVGMGVRVVVNGAWGFASTNTMTAEAVDRAAALAVEIAKASATSGGPKVELGPPVTSRGVYTTPVEVDPFSIAPEEKLALLLDTDERMARVEGISARTGNLIFIRERKAFASSEGANVEQTIYEAGGGIQATAVGSGEVQRRSYPQSMGRQQGCAGWEYVRDFDLTGNAERVASEAVALLTADRCPSDITTTLIIGGSQVGLQIHESCGHAIELDRVLGSEAAYAGTSFLTTEKLRDFRYGSEQVNITADSIRLPGLGSFGWDDEGVPAQSTPVVEAGRFVGYLMSRETAATLGLESNGTMRASSWNRLPLIRMTNVSLEPGEWELDDLIADTDDGIFVDMNRSWSIDDRRYNFQFGTEVGYEIKNGKLGPAAAQLHLHRHHAGVLELLRRRVQRQPLDHVGNAQLRQGAAGPDRPHRTWCRPGPLPQRARGGNAMIGEDAALNLLERALSLSTAQEADVYLSSQDLGLTRFAGNAIHQNVSHSNVTLNIRAVEGKRVGRATTNDTSDDGIRRAMEAARRNALLMPEDPAFPGLPEPQAVPRVASWDESAATCSPLTRAQMVNEVCRQGAAEGLDTAGACRTGVHEIAVVSSRGTRAYHAGTFAGLIITTRSDTSAGWAKGGSWRLEEIDYPALAREAVDKAVRGRDPQPITPGEYTVVLDHYAVDDILEALSLYGMGAQAVQEGRSWMCDLQGKRAMSQPVSIWDDGGALDGWPMPFDVEGVPRQRMELVENGVVNGPVHNTYTAAQDGVQSTGHQQYFTGPPIASNLFMRPGSSSVEELIASTERGLYITRFFYTRLSHNRGCVMTGMTRDGTFLIEDGELRHPVKDLRFTQSYVDALAGVEGVGDEAKLVLNEVGFATRVPAVKLASFNFTGVTV
;
A
#
# COMPACT_ATOMS: atom_id res chain seq x y z
N MET A 1 30.90 4.29 2.21
CA MET A 1 29.66 3.96 2.94
C MET A 1 29.94 3.84 4.43
N ASP A 2 30.93 3.05 4.82
CA ASP A 2 31.31 2.77 6.23
C ASP A 2 31.53 4.02 7.10
N SER A 3 32.17 5.05 6.54
CA SER A 3 32.43 6.30 7.28
C SER A 3 31.16 7.08 7.62
N LEU A 4 30.13 7.02 6.78
CA LEU A 4 28.84 7.67 7.04
C LEU A 4 28.01 6.87 8.05
N ILE A 5 27.99 5.54 7.92
CA ILE A 5 27.32 4.65 8.88
C ILE A 5 27.94 4.84 10.27
N ALA A 6 29.26 4.75 10.40
CA ALA A 6 29.95 4.97 11.67
C ALA A 6 29.62 6.33 12.30
N ARG A 7 29.58 7.38 11.48
CA ARG A 7 29.19 8.73 11.92
C ARG A 7 27.75 8.78 12.44
N ALA A 8 26.80 8.10 11.80
CA ALA A 8 25.43 8.03 12.28
C ALA A 8 25.35 7.37 13.66
N LEU A 9 26.08 6.25 13.85
CA LEU A 9 26.17 5.54 15.14
C LEU A 9 26.74 6.47 16.23
N ASP A 10 27.88 7.11 15.95
CA ASP A 10 28.58 8.00 16.89
C ASP A 10 27.71 9.20 17.30
N THR A 11 27.06 9.86 16.32
CA THR A 11 26.22 11.02 16.56
C THR A 11 24.99 10.66 17.42
N ALA A 12 24.33 9.54 17.15
CA ALA A 12 23.17 9.10 17.94
C ALA A 12 23.59 8.66 19.36
N ALA A 13 24.68 7.90 19.50
CA ALA A 13 25.21 7.47 20.79
C ALA A 13 25.59 8.67 21.67
N ALA A 14 26.30 9.66 21.11
CA ALA A 14 26.68 10.89 21.82
C ALA A 14 25.47 11.71 22.30
N ARG A 15 24.30 11.53 21.69
CA ARG A 15 23.03 12.20 22.05
C ARG A 15 22.15 11.39 23.01
N GLY A 16 22.65 10.26 23.50
CA GLY A 16 22.04 9.46 24.56
C GLY A 16 21.21 8.26 24.09
N ALA A 17 21.41 7.78 22.85
CA ALA A 17 20.83 6.52 22.42
C ALA A 17 21.49 5.33 23.14
N THR A 18 20.68 4.39 23.62
CA THR A 18 21.15 3.13 24.23
C THR A 18 21.40 2.03 23.20
N TYR A 19 20.75 2.15 22.04
CA TYR A 19 20.96 1.32 20.86
C TYR A 19 20.83 2.19 19.61
N VAL A 20 21.67 1.92 18.61
CA VAL A 20 21.61 2.56 17.30
C VAL A 20 21.86 1.50 16.24
N ASP A 21 21.09 1.53 15.15
CA ASP A 21 21.48 0.94 13.89
C ASP A 21 21.36 1.95 12.75
N ALA A 22 22.15 1.73 11.70
CA ALA A 22 22.09 2.50 10.47
C ALA A 22 22.19 1.56 9.28
N ARG A 23 21.34 1.81 8.28
CA ARG A 23 21.27 1.07 7.03
C ARG A 23 21.38 2.01 5.84
N MET A 24 22.37 1.78 4.99
CA MET A 24 22.48 2.41 3.68
C MET A 24 22.01 1.41 2.61
N VAL A 25 21.15 1.84 1.70
CA VAL A 25 20.62 1.01 0.60
C VAL A 25 20.78 1.73 -0.72
N GLU A 26 21.32 1.04 -1.71
CA GLU A 26 21.34 1.42 -3.13
C GLU A 26 20.55 0.37 -3.92
N THR A 27 19.55 0.79 -4.67
CA THR A 27 18.71 -0.08 -5.50
C THR A 27 18.80 0.40 -6.95
N ALA A 28 19.04 -0.54 -7.87
CA ALA A 28 18.83 -0.35 -9.29
C ALA A 28 17.76 -1.33 -9.77
N GLN A 29 16.85 -0.86 -10.62
CA GLN A 29 15.77 -1.68 -11.15
C GLN A 29 15.58 -1.42 -12.65
N GLU A 30 15.32 -2.48 -13.40
CA GLU A 30 14.91 -2.43 -14.80
C GLU A 30 13.56 -3.12 -14.98
N ARG A 31 12.67 -2.52 -15.78
CA ARG A 31 11.39 -3.11 -16.17
C ARG A 31 11.21 -3.04 -17.67
N TYR A 32 10.74 -4.15 -18.25
CA TYR A 32 10.41 -4.27 -19.66
C TYR A 32 9.02 -4.88 -19.79
N SER A 33 8.18 -4.30 -20.66
CA SER A 33 6.85 -4.83 -20.99
C SER A 33 6.60 -4.74 -22.49
N VAL A 34 6.02 -5.79 -23.05
CA VAL A 34 5.44 -5.84 -24.40
C VAL A 34 3.96 -6.14 -24.27
N ARG A 35 3.14 -5.39 -25.00
CA ARG A 35 1.69 -5.57 -25.07
C ARG A 35 1.23 -5.63 -26.51
N THR A 36 0.67 -6.77 -26.90
CA THR A 36 0.10 -7.02 -28.25
C THR A 36 1.07 -6.60 -29.37
N GLY A 37 2.33 -7.04 -29.27
CA GLY A 37 3.37 -6.82 -30.27
C GLY A 37 4.05 -5.46 -30.23
N VAL A 38 3.70 -4.60 -29.26
CA VAL A 38 4.26 -3.26 -29.10
C VAL A 38 5.01 -3.17 -27.77
N VAL A 39 6.20 -2.58 -27.77
CA VAL A 39 6.91 -2.27 -26.52
C VAL A 39 6.11 -1.21 -25.75
N ASP A 40 5.71 -1.55 -24.54
CA ASP A 40 4.78 -0.77 -23.71
C ASP A 40 5.52 0.01 -22.62
N VAL A 41 6.46 -0.65 -21.93
CA VAL A 41 7.23 -0.05 -20.84
C VAL A 41 8.70 -0.42 -20.96
N ILE A 42 9.56 0.60 -20.87
CA ILE A 42 10.98 0.45 -20.51
C ILE A 42 11.26 1.48 -19.42
N SER A 43 11.69 1.05 -18.24
CA SER A 43 12.10 1.95 -17.16
C SER A 43 13.38 1.50 -16.48
N ASN A 44 14.19 2.49 -16.09
CA ASN A 44 15.35 2.33 -15.22
C ASN A 44 15.15 3.23 -13.98
N ASP A 45 15.14 2.61 -12.80
CA ASP A 45 14.93 3.32 -11.54
C ASP A 45 16.15 3.10 -10.63
N GLU A 46 16.75 4.18 -10.15
CA GLU A 46 17.82 4.17 -9.15
C GLU A 46 17.35 4.83 -7.84
N SER A 47 17.69 4.24 -6.70
CA SER A 47 17.47 4.84 -5.39
C SER A 47 18.64 4.61 -4.46
N VAL A 48 19.10 5.64 -3.76
CA VAL A 48 20.13 5.60 -2.72
C VAL A 48 19.67 6.38 -1.49
N GLY A 49 20.01 5.87 -0.31
CA GLY A 49 19.88 6.65 0.91
C GLY A 49 20.25 5.87 2.16
N MET A 50 20.05 6.50 3.31
CA MET A 50 20.38 5.94 4.62
C MET A 50 19.25 6.17 5.62
N GLY A 51 18.90 5.13 6.35
CA GLY A 51 18.03 5.17 7.52
C GLY A 51 18.82 4.96 8.82
N VAL A 52 18.42 5.64 9.89
CA VAL A 52 18.99 5.53 11.23
C VAL A 52 17.87 5.22 12.21
N ARG A 53 17.98 4.13 12.96
CA ARG A 53 17.04 3.72 14.00
C ARG A 53 17.73 3.75 15.35
N VAL A 54 17.05 4.28 16.37
CA VAL A 54 17.62 4.43 17.72
C VAL A 54 16.63 4.02 18.80
N VAL A 55 17.16 3.57 19.93
CA VAL A 55 16.41 3.46 21.20
C VAL A 55 16.89 4.55 22.15
N VAL A 56 15.95 5.35 22.67
CA VAL A 56 16.22 6.34 23.72
C VAL A 56 15.12 6.24 24.77
N ASN A 57 15.49 6.14 26.05
CA ASN A 57 14.56 5.98 27.17
C ASN A 57 13.56 4.81 27.01
N GLY A 58 13.98 3.75 26.31
CA GLY A 58 13.14 2.58 26.05
C GLY A 58 12.09 2.77 24.95
N ALA A 59 12.22 3.77 24.08
CA ALA A 59 11.34 3.96 22.93
C ALA A 59 12.12 4.11 21.62
N TRP A 60 11.50 3.68 20.51
CA TRP A 60 12.05 3.80 19.17
C TRP A 60 11.93 5.20 18.57
N GLY A 61 12.93 5.57 17.78
CA GLY A 61 12.86 6.66 16.81
C GLY A 61 13.65 6.33 15.54
N PHE A 62 13.17 6.84 14.41
CA PHE A 62 13.78 6.59 13.11
C PHE A 62 13.79 7.86 12.25
N ALA A 63 14.88 8.08 11.55
CA ALA A 63 14.98 9.13 10.54
C ALA A 63 15.80 8.66 9.33
N SER A 64 15.51 9.19 8.14
CA SER A 64 16.24 8.84 6.93
C SER A 64 16.50 10.01 5.99
N THR A 65 17.56 9.91 5.19
CA THR A 65 17.93 10.90 4.16
C THR A 65 18.51 10.23 2.92
N ASN A 66 18.23 10.78 1.72
CA ASN A 66 18.93 10.44 0.48
C ASN A 66 20.20 11.27 0.25
N THR A 67 20.47 12.28 1.09
CA THR A 67 21.67 13.13 0.95
C THR A 67 22.87 12.50 1.64
N MET A 68 23.80 11.95 0.87
CA MET A 68 24.96 11.19 1.37
C MET A 68 26.14 12.08 1.79
N THR A 69 25.88 13.05 2.67
CA THR A 69 26.91 13.92 3.27
C THR A 69 26.97 13.76 4.78
N ALA A 70 28.15 14.02 5.35
CA ALA A 70 28.38 13.98 6.79
C ALA A 70 27.37 14.81 7.61
N GLU A 71 27.01 16.00 7.12
CA GLU A 71 26.08 16.89 7.81
C GLU A 71 24.64 16.37 7.75
N ALA A 72 24.18 15.87 6.60
CA ALA A 72 22.85 15.30 6.46
C ALA A 72 22.68 14.04 7.33
N VAL A 73 23.72 13.21 7.40
CA VAL A 73 23.80 12.05 8.29
C VAL A 73 23.69 12.45 9.76
N ASP A 74 24.41 13.48 10.20
CA ASP A 74 24.32 13.97 11.58
C ASP A 74 22.92 14.49 11.92
N ARG A 75 22.27 15.19 10.97
CA ARG A 75 20.89 15.68 11.13
C ARG A 75 19.91 14.52 11.24
N ALA A 76 20.01 13.50 10.38
CA ALA A 76 19.15 12.32 10.47
C ALA A 76 19.33 11.58 11.80
N ALA A 77 20.57 11.32 12.23
CA ALA A 77 20.85 10.66 13.51
C ALA A 77 20.35 11.50 14.72
N ALA A 78 20.51 12.82 14.68
CA ALA A 78 19.99 13.72 15.71
C ALA A 78 18.46 13.70 15.77
N LEU A 79 17.80 13.73 14.62
CA LEU A 79 16.35 13.70 14.51
C LEU A 79 15.77 12.36 14.99
N ALA A 80 16.42 11.23 14.66
CA ALA A 80 16.02 9.91 15.18
C ALA A 80 16.00 9.90 16.72
N VAL A 81 16.99 10.53 17.36
CA VAL A 81 17.05 10.68 18.83
C VAL A 81 15.94 11.58 19.38
N GLU A 82 15.63 12.69 18.71
CA GLU A 82 14.51 13.57 19.10
C GLU A 82 13.16 12.86 18.99
N ILE A 83 12.98 12.09 17.93
CA ILE A 83 11.81 11.26 17.69
C ILE A 83 11.67 10.20 18.80
N ALA A 84 12.74 9.48 19.15
CA ALA A 84 12.70 8.49 20.22
C ALA A 84 12.32 9.11 21.58
N LYS A 85 12.85 10.30 21.89
CA LYS A 85 12.47 11.06 23.10
C LYS A 85 11.00 11.44 23.09
N ALA A 86 10.43 11.81 21.95
CA ALA A 86 9.01 12.09 21.82
C ALA A 86 8.16 10.83 22.00
N SER A 87 8.54 9.71 21.38
CA SER A 87 7.86 8.42 21.54
C SER A 87 7.83 7.95 23.00
N ALA A 88 8.91 8.18 23.76
CA ALA A 88 9.02 7.84 25.18
C ALA A 88 8.06 8.62 26.10
N THR A 89 7.33 9.62 25.58
CA THR A 89 6.27 10.31 26.33
C THR A 89 4.95 9.53 26.34
N SER A 90 4.80 8.50 25.51
CA SER A 90 3.64 7.63 25.49
C SER A 90 3.74 6.50 26.52
N GLY A 91 2.61 5.97 26.98
CA GLY A 91 2.52 5.00 28.09
C GLY A 91 2.78 3.52 27.73
N GLY A 92 3.56 3.24 26.70
CA GLY A 92 3.81 1.88 26.19
C GLY A 92 4.90 1.08 26.94
N PRO A 93 5.05 -0.23 26.63
CA PRO A 93 6.16 -1.03 27.13
C PRO A 93 7.50 -0.49 26.63
N LYS A 94 8.56 -0.75 27.40
CA LYS A 94 9.93 -0.38 26.99
C LYS A 94 10.48 -1.41 26.01
N VAL A 95 11.21 -0.92 25.02
CA VAL A 95 11.93 -1.75 24.05
C VAL A 95 12.97 -2.63 24.76
N GLU A 96 12.93 -3.92 24.49
CA GLU A 96 13.89 -4.93 24.95
C GLU A 96 14.32 -5.80 23.77
N LEU A 97 15.59 -5.71 23.35
CA LEU A 97 16.10 -6.36 22.14
C LEU A 97 16.70 -7.77 22.35
N GLY A 98 16.60 -8.31 23.56
CA GLY A 98 17.26 -9.57 23.92
C GLY A 98 18.80 -9.48 23.79
N PRO A 99 19.48 -10.63 23.58
CA PRO A 99 20.93 -10.68 23.41
C PRO A 99 21.43 -9.82 22.23
N PRO A 100 22.65 -9.24 22.32
CA PRO A 100 23.21 -8.43 21.25
C PRO A 100 23.51 -9.26 20.01
N VAL A 101 23.26 -8.69 18.83
CA VAL A 101 23.64 -9.29 17.54
C VAL A 101 24.92 -8.65 17.04
N THR A 102 25.95 -9.47 16.78
CA THR A 102 27.30 -9.03 16.42
C THR A 102 27.79 -9.58 15.08
N SER A 103 26.85 -9.93 14.20
CA SER A 103 27.14 -10.53 12.88
C SER A 103 28.09 -9.68 12.05
N ARG A 104 29.02 -10.33 11.35
CA ARG A 104 29.94 -9.69 10.41
C ARG A 104 30.08 -10.53 9.16
N GLY A 105 30.03 -9.90 8.00
CA GLY A 105 30.22 -10.62 6.74
C GLY A 105 29.74 -9.86 5.52
N VAL A 106 29.96 -10.49 4.38
CA VAL A 106 29.48 -10.03 3.07
C VAL A 106 28.68 -11.17 2.46
N TYR A 107 27.53 -10.85 1.87
CA TYR A 107 26.70 -11.79 1.12
C TYR A 107 26.42 -11.23 -0.28
N THR A 108 26.42 -12.09 -1.29
CA THR A 108 25.89 -11.74 -2.61
C THR A 108 25.02 -12.89 -3.05
N THR A 109 23.82 -12.60 -3.55
CA THR A 109 22.97 -13.62 -4.17
C THR A 109 23.79 -14.38 -5.22
N PRO A 110 23.89 -15.71 -5.13
CA PRO A 110 24.51 -16.51 -6.17
C PRO A 110 23.75 -16.34 -7.49
N VAL A 111 24.42 -15.83 -8.51
CA VAL A 111 23.87 -15.67 -9.87
C VAL A 111 24.85 -16.25 -10.88
N GLU A 112 24.34 -16.94 -11.90
CA GLU A 112 25.16 -17.42 -13.01
C GLU A 112 25.45 -16.29 -14.00
N VAL A 113 24.44 -15.48 -14.29
CA VAL A 113 24.52 -14.37 -15.25
C VAL A 113 23.89 -13.12 -14.64
N ASP A 114 24.68 -12.05 -14.47
CA ASP A 114 24.16 -10.77 -13.96
C ASP A 114 23.09 -10.22 -14.94
N PRO A 115 21.83 -10.05 -14.53
CA PRO A 115 20.77 -9.59 -15.41
C PRO A 115 20.96 -8.17 -15.94
N PHE A 116 21.74 -7.32 -15.25
CA PHE A 116 22.07 -5.96 -15.69
C PHE A 116 23.19 -5.94 -16.74
N SER A 117 23.88 -7.06 -16.97
CA SER A 117 24.85 -7.20 -18.06
C SER A 117 24.20 -7.53 -19.42
N ILE A 118 22.94 -7.98 -19.40
CA ILE A 118 22.20 -8.35 -20.59
C ILE A 118 21.66 -7.10 -21.30
N ALA A 119 21.90 -7.03 -22.61
CA ALA A 119 21.47 -5.92 -23.45
C ALA A 119 19.94 -5.76 -23.42
N PRO A 120 19.41 -4.53 -23.30
CA PRO A 120 17.97 -4.27 -23.36
C PRO A 120 17.28 -4.88 -24.59
N GLU A 121 17.96 -4.87 -25.74
CA GLU A 121 17.48 -5.42 -27.00
C GLU A 121 17.25 -6.93 -26.92
N GLU A 122 18.10 -7.68 -26.19
CA GLU A 122 17.94 -9.12 -25.98
C GLU A 122 16.71 -9.42 -25.11
N LYS A 123 16.52 -8.62 -24.05
CA LYS A 123 15.35 -8.72 -23.17
C LYS A 123 14.05 -8.45 -23.93
N LEU A 124 14.05 -7.42 -24.79
CA LEU A 124 12.90 -7.08 -25.62
C LEU A 124 12.66 -8.13 -26.73
N ALA A 125 13.72 -8.65 -27.34
CA ALA A 125 13.60 -9.69 -28.36
C ALA A 125 12.93 -10.95 -27.82
N LEU A 126 13.28 -11.37 -26.59
CA LEU A 126 12.59 -12.48 -25.90
C LEU A 126 11.09 -12.22 -25.78
N LEU A 127 10.70 -11.03 -25.30
CA LEU A 127 9.29 -10.68 -25.11
C LEU A 127 8.52 -10.56 -26.43
N LEU A 128 9.13 -9.98 -27.46
CA LEU A 128 8.53 -9.82 -28.80
C LEU A 128 8.34 -11.17 -29.51
N ASP A 129 9.33 -12.07 -29.46
CA ASP A 129 9.19 -13.44 -30.01
C ASP A 129 8.10 -14.23 -29.26
N THR A 130 8.04 -14.08 -27.94
CA THR A 130 7.00 -14.74 -27.13
C THR A 130 5.60 -14.19 -27.46
N ASP A 131 5.45 -12.86 -27.64
CA ASP A 131 4.21 -12.23 -28.09
C ASP A 131 3.78 -12.74 -29.48
N GLU A 132 4.71 -12.77 -30.43
CA GLU A 132 4.43 -13.20 -31.81
C GLU A 132 3.89 -14.64 -31.83
N ARG A 133 4.48 -15.55 -31.04
CA ARG A 133 4.03 -16.94 -30.95
C ARG A 133 2.65 -17.08 -30.35
N MET A 134 2.36 -16.35 -29.27
CA MET A 134 0.99 -16.28 -28.73
C MET A 134 0.00 -15.73 -29.78
N ALA A 135 0.43 -14.80 -30.65
CA ALA A 135 -0.41 -14.21 -31.69
C ALA A 135 -0.79 -15.20 -32.83
N ARG A 136 -0.05 -16.31 -33.00
CA ARG A 136 -0.34 -17.34 -34.02
C ARG A 136 -1.58 -18.17 -33.69
N VAL A 137 -2.02 -18.16 -32.44
CA VAL A 137 -3.22 -18.87 -31.99
C VAL A 137 -4.45 -18.00 -32.27
N GLU A 138 -5.37 -18.53 -33.10
CA GLU A 138 -6.63 -17.87 -33.42
C GLU A 138 -7.52 -17.73 -32.16
N GLY A 139 -8.11 -16.55 -31.96
CA GLY A 139 -9.00 -16.27 -30.81
C GLY A 139 -8.36 -15.44 -29.69
N ILE A 140 -7.05 -15.16 -29.76
CA ILE A 140 -6.36 -14.24 -28.84
C ILE A 140 -6.63 -12.78 -29.20
N SER A 141 -7.10 -12.00 -28.22
CA SER A 141 -7.38 -10.57 -28.37
C SER A 141 -6.29 -9.66 -27.82
N ALA A 142 -5.60 -10.09 -26.76
CA ALA A 142 -4.52 -9.33 -26.14
C ALA A 142 -3.44 -10.25 -25.57
N ARG A 143 -2.21 -9.75 -25.53
CA ARG A 143 -1.03 -10.47 -25.09
C ARG A 143 -0.17 -9.53 -24.26
N THR A 144 0.47 -10.05 -23.23
CA THR A 144 1.40 -9.26 -22.41
C THR A 144 2.56 -10.13 -21.99
N GLY A 145 3.77 -9.57 -22.06
CA GLY A 145 4.97 -10.16 -21.50
C GLY A 145 5.74 -9.13 -20.70
N ASN A 146 6.27 -9.53 -19.54
CA ASN A 146 6.97 -8.63 -18.63
C ASN A 146 8.28 -9.25 -18.14
N LEU A 147 9.30 -8.41 -17.94
CA LEU A 147 10.55 -8.75 -17.24
C LEU A 147 10.86 -7.67 -16.20
N ILE A 148 11.38 -8.11 -15.04
CA ILE A 148 11.83 -7.21 -13.98
C ILE A 148 13.14 -7.71 -13.36
N PHE A 149 14.06 -6.79 -13.16
CA PHE A 149 15.36 -7.04 -12.54
C PHE A 149 15.60 -6.02 -11.44
N ILE A 150 16.05 -6.48 -10.27
CA ILE A 150 16.40 -5.64 -9.13
C ILE A 150 17.80 -6.03 -8.66
N ARG A 151 18.64 -5.03 -8.40
CA ARG A 151 19.90 -5.18 -7.68
C ARG A 151 19.89 -4.23 -6.49
N GLU A 152 19.90 -4.78 -5.30
CA GLU A 152 19.97 -4.04 -4.04
C GLU A 152 21.34 -4.25 -3.40
N ARG A 153 22.05 -3.18 -3.08
CA ARG A 153 23.25 -3.19 -2.23
C ARG A 153 22.88 -2.57 -0.89
N LYS A 154 23.16 -3.29 0.18
CA LYS A 154 22.81 -2.89 1.54
C LYS A 154 24.03 -2.99 2.44
N ALA A 155 24.33 -1.92 3.16
CA ALA A 155 25.29 -1.89 4.24
C ALA A 155 24.55 -1.58 5.56
N PHE A 156 24.78 -2.39 6.59
CA PHE A 156 24.14 -2.28 7.88
C PHE A 156 25.17 -2.37 9.01
N ALA A 157 25.07 -1.50 10.00
CA ALA A 157 25.81 -1.65 11.25
C ALA A 157 25.00 -1.20 12.46
N SER A 158 25.34 -1.74 13.63
CA SER A 158 24.72 -1.39 14.91
C SER A 158 25.74 -1.04 16.00
N SER A 159 25.30 -0.32 17.02
CA SER A 159 26.09 0.02 18.21
C SER A 159 26.46 -1.20 19.06
N GLU A 160 25.85 -2.36 18.81
CA GLU A 160 26.17 -3.63 19.48
C GLU A 160 27.28 -4.41 18.76
N GLY A 161 27.69 -3.97 17.56
CA GLY A 161 28.85 -4.50 16.86
C GLY A 161 28.55 -5.32 15.61
N ALA A 162 27.29 -5.42 15.18
CA ALA A 162 26.95 -5.94 13.86
C ALA A 162 27.50 -5.02 12.77
N ASN A 163 28.05 -5.62 11.71
CA ASN A 163 28.53 -4.92 10.52
C ASN A 163 28.48 -5.87 9.32
N VAL A 164 27.45 -5.77 8.50
CA VAL A 164 27.20 -6.67 7.38
C VAL A 164 26.95 -5.88 6.09
N GLU A 165 27.41 -6.45 4.99
CA GLU A 165 27.12 -5.96 3.64
C GLU A 165 26.43 -7.07 2.84
N GLN A 166 25.45 -6.71 2.03
CA GLN A 166 24.86 -7.67 1.12
C GLN A 166 24.42 -7.07 -0.22
N THR A 167 24.64 -7.83 -1.30
CA THR A 167 24.11 -7.53 -2.63
C THR A 167 23.07 -8.57 -3.01
N ILE A 168 21.80 -8.15 -3.10
CA ILE A 168 20.69 -9.01 -3.49
C ILE A 168 20.39 -8.77 -4.97
N TYR A 169 20.44 -9.83 -5.75
CA TYR A 169 19.92 -9.85 -7.12
C TYR A 169 18.55 -10.52 -7.13
N GLU A 170 17.59 -9.92 -7.83
CA GLU A 170 16.32 -10.53 -8.15
C GLU A 170 16.06 -10.45 -9.65
N ALA A 171 15.59 -11.55 -10.22
CA ALA A 171 15.20 -11.65 -11.63
C ALA A 171 13.83 -12.31 -11.73
N GLY A 172 13.02 -11.87 -12.69
CA GLY A 172 11.69 -12.42 -12.88
C GLY A 172 10.97 -11.91 -14.11
N GLY A 173 9.82 -12.50 -14.36
CA GLY A 173 8.97 -12.17 -15.50
C GLY A 173 7.83 -13.15 -15.69
N GLY A 174 7.13 -13.00 -16.80
CA GLY A 174 6.02 -13.87 -17.17
C GLY A 174 5.25 -13.34 -18.37
N ILE A 175 4.32 -14.16 -18.84
CA ILE A 175 3.42 -13.87 -19.97
C ILE A 175 1.96 -14.13 -19.60
N GLN A 176 1.08 -13.45 -20.32
CA GLN A 176 -0.36 -13.63 -20.24
C GLN A 176 -0.98 -13.54 -21.64
N ALA A 177 -1.89 -14.46 -21.94
CA ALA A 177 -2.75 -14.40 -23.11
C ALA A 177 -4.21 -14.15 -22.67
N THR A 178 -4.91 -13.28 -23.40
CA THR A 178 -6.33 -13.01 -23.21
C THR A 178 -7.08 -13.42 -24.48
N ALA A 179 -8.10 -14.26 -24.32
CA ALA A 179 -8.99 -14.70 -25.38
C ALA A 179 -10.40 -14.12 -25.18
N VAL A 180 -11.08 -13.79 -26.27
CA VAL A 180 -12.46 -13.24 -26.23
C VAL A 180 -13.32 -14.00 -27.24
N GLY A 181 -14.44 -14.54 -26.80
CA GLY A 181 -15.37 -15.29 -27.64
C GLY A 181 -16.69 -15.57 -26.94
N SER A 182 -17.79 -15.70 -27.69
CA SER A 182 -19.13 -16.05 -27.18
C SER A 182 -19.64 -15.20 -25.99
N GLY A 183 -19.17 -13.95 -25.85
CA GLY A 183 -19.52 -13.08 -24.72
C GLY A 183 -18.69 -13.31 -23.45
N GLU A 184 -17.68 -14.16 -23.48
CA GLU A 184 -16.74 -14.41 -22.39
C GLU A 184 -15.35 -13.84 -22.69
N VAL A 185 -14.62 -13.53 -21.61
CA VAL A 185 -13.21 -13.12 -21.64
C VAL A 185 -12.42 -14.03 -20.72
N GLN A 186 -11.51 -14.81 -21.32
CA GLN A 186 -10.67 -15.76 -20.61
C GLN A 186 -9.21 -15.34 -20.67
N ARG A 187 -8.46 -15.74 -19.63
CA ARG A 187 -7.02 -15.46 -19.55
C ARG A 187 -6.27 -16.69 -19.07
N ARG A 188 -5.02 -16.79 -19.52
CA ARG A 188 -4.03 -17.73 -19.00
C ARG A 188 -2.70 -17.03 -18.79
N SER A 189 -2.05 -17.31 -17.68
CA SER A 189 -0.73 -16.80 -17.32
C SER A 189 0.32 -17.91 -17.17
N TYR A 190 1.58 -17.53 -17.33
CA TYR A 190 2.73 -18.39 -17.09
C TYR A 190 3.99 -17.56 -16.76
N PRO A 191 4.89 -18.04 -15.88
CA PRO A 191 4.76 -19.22 -15.04
C PRO A 191 3.87 -19.00 -13.81
N GLN A 192 3.49 -17.75 -13.53
CA GLN A 192 2.58 -17.38 -12.45
C GLN A 192 1.59 -16.30 -12.94
N SER A 193 0.44 -16.22 -12.27
CA SER A 193 -0.60 -15.22 -12.47
C SER A 193 -0.08 -13.79 -12.33
N MET A 194 -0.83 -12.82 -12.87
CA MET A 194 -0.42 -11.40 -12.90
C MET A 194 0.88 -11.13 -13.68
N GLY A 195 1.33 -12.11 -14.49
CA GLY A 195 2.46 -11.96 -15.41
C GLY A 195 3.82 -11.81 -14.73
N ARG A 196 3.99 -12.30 -13.50
CA ARG A 196 5.25 -12.20 -12.76
C ARG A 196 5.49 -13.39 -11.83
N GLN A 197 6.57 -14.12 -12.11
CA GLN A 197 7.29 -14.96 -11.16
C GLN A 197 8.69 -14.38 -10.95
N GLN A 198 9.16 -14.33 -9.71
CA GLN A 198 10.44 -13.70 -9.38
C GLN A 198 11.17 -14.47 -8.28
N GLY A 199 12.49 -14.45 -8.33
CA GLY A 199 13.34 -15.10 -7.34
C GLY A 199 14.67 -14.36 -7.16
N CYS A 200 15.36 -14.69 -6.08
CA CYS A 200 16.73 -14.25 -5.84
C CYS A 200 17.68 -15.07 -6.73
N ALA A 201 17.85 -14.62 -7.98
CA ALA A 201 18.62 -15.29 -9.02
C ALA A 201 19.04 -14.30 -10.14
N GLY A 202 19.86 -14.76 -11.08
CA GLY A 202 20.27 -14.00 -12.26
C GLY A 202 19.40 -14.23 -13.49
N TRP A 203 19.91 -13.85 -14.66
CA TRP A 203 19.23 -14.02 -15.95
C TRP A 203 18.90 -15.49 -16.29
N GLU A 204 19.66 -16.44 -15.74
CA GLU A 204 19.39 -17.88 -15.83
C GLU A 204 17.95 -18.23 -15.44
N TYR A 205 17.41 -17.58 -14.40
CA TYR A 205 16.06 -17.88 -13.91
C TYR A 205 14.96 -17.51 -14.92
N VAL A 206 15.16 -16.43 -15.68
CA VAL A 206 14.24 -16.03 -16.76
C VAL A 206 14.34 -16.99 -17.95
N ARG A 207 15.55 -17.45 -18.28
CA ARG A 207 15.75 -18.43 -19.36
C ARG A 207 15.09 -19.77 -19.02
N ASP A 208 15.20 -20.22 -17.77
CA ASP A 208 14.63 -21.49 -17.30
C ASP A 208 13.10 -21.53 -17.37
N PHE A 209 12.43 -20.38 -17.37
CA PHE A 209 10.99 -20.34 -17.62
C PHE A 209 10.62 -20.85 -19.01
N ASP A 210 11.50 -20.71 -20.01
CA ASP A 210 11.20 -20.96 -21.41
C ASP A 210 9.89 -20.28 -21.85
N LEU A 211 9.83 -18.95 -21.68
CA LEU A 211 8.64 -18.16 -22.02
C LEU A 211 8.21 -18.37 -23.47
N THR A 212 9.18 -18.36 -24.38
CA THR A 212 9.01 -18.63 -25.81
C THR A 212 8.39 -20.01 -26.07
N GLY A 213 8.91 -21.07 -25.46
CA GLY A 213 8.39 -22.44 -25.64
C GLY A 213 6.98 -22.64 -25.05
N ASN A 214 6.61 -21.84 -24.06
CA ASN A 214 5.28 -21.90 -23.43
C ASN A 214 4.24 -20.97 -24.09
N ALA A 215 4.64 -20.09 -25.01
CA ALA A 215 3.78 -19.09 -25.63
C ALA A 215 2.52 -19.68 -26.28
N GLU A 216 2.69 -20.62 -27.21
CA GLU A 216 1.56 -21.22 -27.95
C GLU A 216 0.64 -22.02 -27.03
N ARG A 217 1.20 -22.69 -26.01
CA ARG A 217 0.42 -23.42 -24.99
C ARG A 217 -0.46 -22.47 -24.19
N VAL A 218 0.10 -21.40 -23.65
CA VAL A 218 -0.64 -20.39 -22.85
C VAL A 218 -1.77 -19.77 -23.66
N ALA A 219 -1.50 -19.42 -24.92
CA ALA A 219 -2.52 -18.89 -25.82
C ALA A 219 -3.60 -19.93 -26.16
N SER A 220 -3.22 -21.17 -26.49
CA SER A 220 -4.18 -22.25 -26.80
C SER A 220 -5.07 -22.59 -25.61
N GLU A 221 -4.51 -22.64 -24.39
CA GLU A 221 -5.28 -22.86 -23.17
C GLU A 221 -6.28 -21.70 -22.93
N ALA A 222 -5.88 -20.44 -23.17
CA ALA A 222 -6.77 -19.30 -23.02
C ALA A 222 -7.98 -19.38 -23.96
N VAL A 223 -7.76 -19.84 -25.19
CA VAL A 223 -8.84 -20.08 -26.17
C VAL A 223 -9.70 -21.27 -25.76
N ALA A 224 -9.11 -22.38 -25.33
CA ALA A 224 -9.84 -23.56 -24.90
C ALA A 224 -10.82 -23.27 -23.74
N LEU A 225 -10.44 -22.36 -22.83
CA LEU A 225 -11.29 -21.91 -21.74
C LEU A 225 -12.58 -21.22 -22.20
N LEU A 226 -12.65 -20.67 -23.41
CA LEU A 226 -13.87 -20.04 -23.93
C LEU A 226 -15.02 -21.03 -24.15
N THR A 227 -14.69 -22.32 -24.30
CA THR A 227 -15.65 -23.41 -24.57
C THR A 227 -15.65 -24.48 -23.49
N ALA A 228 -14.85 -24.31 -22.44
CA ALA A 228 -14.76 -25.26 -21.35
C ALA A 228 -16.07 -25.28 -20.54
N ASP A 229 -16.47 -26.47 -20.09
CA ASP A 229 -17.68 -26.63 -19.30
C ASP A 229 -17.58 -25.82 -18.01
N ARG A 230 -18.68 -25.18 -17.60
CA ARG A 230 -18.69 -24.44 -16.34
C ARG A 230 -18.56 -25.42 -15.19
N CYS A 231 -17.66 -25.12 -14.26
CA CYS A 231 -17.57 -25.91 -13.06
C CYS A 231 -18.85 -25.76 -12.20
N PRO A 232 -19.38 -26.86 -11.61
CA PRO A 232 -20.49 -26.75 -10.66
C PRO A 232 -20.11 -25.83 -9.49
N SER A 233 -21.03 -24.94 -9.10
CA SER A 233 -20.78 -23.88 -8.11
C SER A 233 -21.37 -24.16 -6.71
N ASP A 234 -22.18 -25.21 -6.58
CA ASP A 234 -22.93 -25.59 -5.39
C ASP A 234 -22.50 -26.95 -4.80
N ILE A 235 -21.32 -27.44 -5.19
CA ILE A 235 -20.80 -28.72 -4.75
C ILE A 235 -19.73 -28.59 -3.67
N THR A 236 -19.65 -29.60 -2.80
CA THR A 236 -18.46 -29.89 -2.00
C THR A 236 -17.82 -31.14 -2.56
N THR A 237 -16.58 -31.04 -3.00
CA THR A 237 -15.83 -32.15 -3.61
C THR A 237 -14.38 -32.17 -3.15
N THR A 238 -13.65 -33.22 -3.53
CA THR A 238 -12.21 -33.35 -3.33
C THR A 238 -11.46 -32.38 -4.26
N LEU A 239 -10.48 -31.67 -3.71
CA LEU A 239 -9.71 -30.66 -4.45
C LEU A 239 -8.23 -30.98 -4.40
N ILE A 240 -7.59 -31.08 -5.57
CA ILE A 240 -6.14 -31.01 -5.71
C ILE A 240 -5.79 -29.57 -6.09
N ILE A 241 -4.86 -28.94 -5.37
CA ILE A 241 -4.48 -27.54 -5.56
C ILE A 241 -3.06 -27.48 -6.10
N GLY A 242 -2.88 -26.93 -7.30
CA GLY A 242 -1.57 -26.74 -7.92
C GLY A 242 -0.68 -25.78 -7.15
N GLY A 243 0.64 -25.94 -7.29
CA GLY A 243 1.66 -25.14 -6.61
C GLY A 243 1.44 -23.62 -6.75
N SER A 244 1.14 -23.18 -7.97
CA SER A 244 0.91 -21.77 -8.28
C SER A 244 -0.34 -21.20 -7.58
N GLN A 245 -1.33 -22.05 -7.27
CA GLN A 245 -2.54 -21.66 -6.55
C GLN A 245 -2.38 -21.76 -5.03
N VAL A 246 -1.77 -22.83 -4.52
CA VAL A 246 -1.60 -23.04 -3.07
C VAL A 246 -0.60 -22.04 -2.46
N GLY A 247 0.39 -21.58 -3.22
CA GLY A 247 1.37 -20.60 -2.74
C GLY A 247 0.72 -19.32 -2.19
N LEU A 248 -0.31 -18.80 -2.84
CA LEU A 248 -1.04 -17.62 -2.36
C LEU A 248 -1.86 -17.93 -1.09
N GLN A 249 -2.44 -19.14 -1.00
CA GLN A 249 -3.16 -19.57 0.20
C GLN A 249 -2.23 -19.65 1.41
N ILE A 250 -1.03 -20.19 1.23
CA ILE A 250 0.02 -20.22 2.26
C ILE A 250 0.44 -18.80 2.63
N HIS A 251 0.73 -17.93 1.66
CA HIS A 251 1.10 -16.53 1.90
C HIS A 251 0.07 -15.82 2.80
N GLU A 252 -1.20 -15.92 2.43
CA GLU A 252 -2.27 -15.13 3.04
C GLU A 252 -2.82 -15.72 4.34
N SER A 253 -3.01 -17.04 4.38
CA SER A 253 -3.67 -17.72 5.51
C SER A 253 -2.66 -18.20 6.56
N CYS A 254 -1.43 -18.52 6.13
CA CYS A 254 -0.37 -18.99 7.02
C CYS A 254 0.64 -17.87 7.29
N GLY A 255 1.27 -17.33 6.24
CA GLY A 255 2.40 -16.42 6.35
C GLY A 255 2.10 -15.14 7.10
N HIS A 256 1.04 -14.43 6.75
CA HIS A 256 0.61 -13.26 7.52
C HIS A 256 0.07 -13.59 8.92
N ALA A 257 -0.52 -14.77 9.14
CA ALA A 257 -1.03 -15.15 10.46
C ALA A 257 0.10 -15.36 11.49
N ILE A 258 1.33 -15.63 11.02
CA ILE A 258 2.49 -15.91 11.86
C ILE A 258 3.42 -14.70 12.06
N GLU A 259 3.07 -13.51 11.55
CA GLU A 259 3.81 -12.27 11.83
C GLU A 259 3.51 -11.82 13.27
N LEU A 260 4.48 -11.92 14.19
CA LEU A 260 4.24 -11.76 15.63
C LEU A 260 3.83 -10.33 16.01
N ASP A 261 4.27 -9.31 15.28
CA ASP A 261 3.83 -7.92 15.46
C ASP A 261 2.33 -7.75 15.16
N ARG A 262 1.79 -8.49 14.18
CA ARG A 262 0.35 -8.57 13.92
C ARG A 262 -0.39 -9.30 15.03
N VAL A 263 0.17 -10.38 15.55
CA VAL A 263 -0.41 -11.14 16.68
C VAL A 263 -0.49 -10.27 17.94
N LEU A 264 0.52 -9.43 18.18
CA LEU A 264 0.56 -8.48 19.31
C LEU A 264 -0.23 -7.18 19.05
N GLY A 265 -0.87 -7.04 17.89
CA GLY A 265 -1.81 -5.95 17.59
C GLY A 265 -1.18 -4.68 17.02
N SER A 266 0.13 -4.62 16.77
CA SER A 266 0.80 -3.42 16.25
C SER A 266 0.30 -3.01 14.85
N GLU A 267 -0.10 -3.98 14.03
CA GLU A 267 -0.54 -3.75 12.65
C GLU A 267 -2.08 -3.65 12.49
N ALA A 268 -2.85 -3.68 13.58
CA ALA A 268 -4.31 -3.77 13.56
C ALA A 268 -5.00 -2.65 12.75
N ALA A 269 -4.50 -1.41 12.83
CA ALA A 269 -5.07 -0.26 12.10
C ALA A 269 -4.87 -0.29 10.58
N TYR A 270 -3.98 -1.14 10.05
CA TYR A 270 -3.61 -1.13 8.63
C TYR A 270 -3.83 -2.48 7.96
N ALA A 271 -3.37 -3.57 8.58
CA ALA A 271 -3.26 -4.89 7.95
C ALA A 271 -3.97 -6.00 8.74
N GLY A 272 -4.83 -5.63 9.69
CA GLY A 272 -5.66 -6.56 10.47
C GLY A 272 -4.94 -7.26 11.61
N THR A 273 -5.55 -8.33 12.13
CA THR A 273 -5.06 -9.11 13.29
C THR A 273 -4.78 -10.56 12.90
N SER A 274 -4.34 -11.40 13.85
CA SER A 274 -4.12 -12.83 13.63
C SER A 274 -4.99 -13.69 14.55
N PHE A 275 -5.46 -14.83 14.04
CA PHE A 275 -6.12 -15.85 14.85
C PHE A 275 -5.12 -16.74 15.63
N LEU A 276 -3.84 -16.72 15.29
CA LEU A 276 -2.78 -17.47 15.96
C LEU A 276 -2.27 -16.69 17.16
N THR A 277 -3.05 -16.68 18.24
CA THR A 277 -2.67 -16.04 19.51
C THR A 277 -1.51 -16.77 20.19
N THR A 278 -0.79 -16.09 21.07
CA THR A 278 0.41 -16.64 21.71
C THR A 278 0.11 -17.87 22.57
N GLU A 279 -1.10 -18.02 23.11
CA GLU A 279 -1.55 -19.20 23.86
C GLU A 279 -1.75 -20.44 22.98
N LYS A 280 -1.90 -20.25 21.66
CA LYS A 280 -2.00 -21.35 20.69
C LYS A 280 -0.65 -21.90 20.28
N LEU A 281 0.44 -21.20 20.59
CA LEU A 281 1.79 -21.65 20.26
C LEU A 281 2.04 -23.04 20.84
N ARG A 282 2.45 -23.96 19.97
CA ARG A 282 2.60 -25.40 20.25
C ARG A 282 1.27 -26.12 20.42
N ASP A 283 0.24 -25.59 21.07
CA ASP A 283 -0.95 -26.39 21.40
C ASP A 283 -2.08 -26.38 20.36
N PHE A 284 -1.91 -25.66 19.24
CA PHE A 284 -2.89 -25.61 18.15
C PHE A 284 -2.56 -26.58 17.01
N ARG A 285 -3.55 -27.40 16.61
CA ARG A 285 -3.50 -28.22 15.41
C ARG A 285 -3.88 -27.36 14.20
N TYR A 286 -2.86 -26.92 13.47
CA TYR A 286 -2.98 -26.07 12.29
C TYR A 286 -3.47 -26.84 11.06
N GLY A 287 -3.01 -28.10 10.89
CA GLY A 287 -3.33 -28.93 9.73
C GLY A 287 -3.29 -30.43 10.01
N SER A 288 -3.37 -31.25 8.95
CA SER A 288 -3.13 -32.70 9.05
C SER A 288 -1.65 -32.99 9.32
N GLU A 289 -1.30 -34.25 9.60
CA GLU A 289 0.09 -34.65 9.89
C GLU A 289 1.03 -34.49 8.69
N GLN A 290 0.46 -34.31 7.50
CA GLN A 290 1.22 -34.05 6.27
C GLN A 290 1.65 -32.59 6.14
N VAL A 291 1.02 -31.67 6.89
CA VAL A 291 1.29 -30.23 6.77
C VAL A 291 2.55 -29.89 7.55
N ASN A 292 3.60 -29.53 6.82
CA ASN A 292 4.84 -29.00 7.36
C ASN A 292 5.13 -27.66 6.68
N ILE A 293 5.24 -26.59 7.46
CA ILE A 293 5.48 -25.24 6.94
C ILE A 293 6.76 -24.71 7.56
N THR A 294 7.66 -24.20 6.73
CA THR A 294 8.89 -23.54 7.14
C THR A 294 8.87 -22.06 6.78
N ALA A 295 9.58 -21.26 7.55
CA ALA A 295 10.00 -19.91 7.18
C ALA A 295 11.52 -19.94 6.96
N ASP A 296 11.93 -19.77 5.71
CA ASP A 296 13.30 -20.02 5.26
C ASP A 296 13.87 -18.81 4.51
N SER A 297 14.98 -18.24 4.99
CA SER A 297 15.71 -17.15 4.32
C SER A 297 17.03 -17.58 3.66
N ILE A 298 17.31 -18.88 3.59
CA ILE A 298 18.51 -19.45 2.95
C ILE A 298 18.19 -20.09 1.59
N ARG A 299 16.95 -20.58 1.39
CA ARG A 299 16.54 -21.37 0.22
C ARG A 299 16.46 -20.56 -1.08
N LEU A 300 17.47 -20.71 -1.94
CA LEU A 300 17.48 -20.17 -3.31
C LEU A 300 16.64 -21.02 -4.28
N PRO A 301 16.04 -20.42 -5.33
CA PRO A 301 16.01 -18.99 -5.67
C PRO A 301 14.86 -18.24 -4.97
N GLY A 302 14.43 -18.66 -3.77
CA GLY A 302 13.31 -18.04 -3.06
C GLY A 302 13.50 -16.53 -2.86
N LEU A 303 12.46 -15.73 -3.12
CA LEU A 303 12.49 -14.26 -3.08
C LEU A 303 12.79 -13.69 -1.68
N GLY A 304 12.54 -14.47 -0.63
CA GLY A 304 12.83 -14.13 0.76
C GLY A 304 14.24 -14.49 1.21
N SER A 305 15.18 -14.74 0.30
CA SER A 305 16.54 -15.21 0.62
C SER A 305 17.55 -14.08 0.72
N PHE A 306 18.37 -14.08 1.77
CA PHE A 306 19.37 -13.03 2.04
C PHE A 306 20.47 -13.56 2.97
N GLY A 307 21.50 -12.73 3.26
CA GLY A 307 22.53 -13.10 4.24
C GLY A 307 22.12 -12.76 5.68
N TRP A 308 21.53 -11.58 5.87
CA TRP A 308 21.06 -11.08 7.16
C TRP A 308 19.79 -10.26 7.00
N ASP A 309 18.95 -10.24 8.04
CA ASP A 309 17.82 -9.32 8.12
C ASP A 309 18.28 -7.89 8.48
N ASP A 310 17.34 -6.94 8.58
CA ASP A 310 17.61 -5.54 8.89
C ASP A 310 17.81 -5.26 10.41
N GLU A 311 18.10 -6.29 11.20
CA GLU A 311 18.67 -6.21 12.56
C GLU A 311 20.07 -6.85 12.64
N GLY A 312 20.59 -7.34 11.52
CA GLY A 312 21.84 -8.08 11.43
C GLY A 312 21.73 -9.55 11.86
N VAL A 313 20.51 -10.08 12.04
CA VAL A 313 20.29 -11.48 12.40
C VAL A 313 20.54 -12.35 11.15
N PRO A 314 21.38 -13.40 11.23
CA PRO A 314 21.66 -14.26 10.09
C PRO A 314 20.40 -14.91 9.51
N ALA A 315 20.41 -15.13 8.20
CA ALA A 315 19.41 -15.95 7.54
C ALA A 315 19.40 -17.37 8.13
N GLN A 316 18.20 -17.93 8.22
CA GLN A 316 17.95 -19.23 8.85
C GLN A 316 16.66 -19.86 8.31
N SER A 317 16.50 -21.14 8.60
CA SER A 317 15.29 -21.90 8.30
C SER A 317 14.66 -22.33 9.61
N THR A 318 13.40 -21.93 9.84
CA THR A 318 12.67 -22.20 11.09
C THR A 318 11.34 -22.90 10.80
N PRO A 319 11.01 -23.98 11.54
CA PRO A 319 9.71 -24.60 11.43
C PRO A 319 8.62 -23.68 12.00
N VAL A 320 7.51 -23.59 11.28
CA VAL A 320 6.30 -22.85 11.67
C VAL A 320 5.18 -23.84 12.00
N VAL A 321 5.05 -24.89 11.20
CA VAL A 321 4.13 -26.00 11.43
C VAL A 321 4.89 -27.31 11.25
N GLU A 322 4.81 -28.20 12.22
CA GLU A 322 5.42 -29.53 12.19
C GLU A 322 4.37 -30.60 12.42
N ALA A 323 4.21 -31.52 11.47
CA ALA A 323 3.19 -32.57 11.49
C ALA A 323 1.79 -32.03 11.86
N GLY A 324 1.43 -30.88 11.27
CA GLY A 324 0.17 -30.18 11.51
C GLY A 324 0.08 -29.42 12.83
N ARG A 325 1.10 -29.40 13.69
CA ARG A 325 1.13 -28.64 14.96
C ARG A 325 1.80 -27.29 14.74
N PHE A 326 1.18 -26.21 15.19
CA PHE A 326 1.73 -24.86 15.12
C PHE A 326 2.88 -24.69 16.12
N VAL A 327 4.11 -24.40 15.68
CA VAL A 327 5.31 -24.43 16.54
C VAL A 327 6.16 -23.15 16.54
N GLY A 328 5.94 -22.21 15.61
CA GLY A 328 6.81 -21.02 15.49
C GLY A 328 6.16 -19.83 14.81
N TYR A 329 6.72 -18.64 15.06
CA TYR A 329 6.31 -17.36 14.46
C TYR A 329 7.44 -16.78 13.61
N LEU A 330 7.11 -15.77 12.79
CA LEU A 330 8.08 -14.79 12.29
C LEU A 330 8.25 -13.72 13.37
N MET A 331 9.49 -13.51 13.81
CA MET A 331 9.80 -12.69 14.98
C MET A 331 10.97 -11.74 14.70
N SER A 332 10.85 -10.52 15.24
CA SER A 332 11.95 -9.59 15.44
C SER A 332 12.68 -9.89 16.76
N ARG A 333 13.82 -9.24 17.01
CA ARG A 333 14.49 -9.31 18.32
C ARG A 333 13.59 -8.88 19.47
N GLU A 334 12.87 -7.77 19.29
CA GLU A 334 11.98 -7.22 20.30
C GLU A 334 10.79 -8.15 20.60
N THR A 335 10.10 -8.62 19.55
CA THR A 335 8.91 -9.45 19.73
C THR A 335 9.26 -10.85 20.24
N ALA A 336 10.38 -11.43 19.82
CA ALA A 336 10.87 -12.71 20.33
C ALA A 336 11.14 -12.64 21.85
N ALA A 337 11.75 -11.55 22.33
CA ALA A 337 12.03 -11.35 23.74
C ALA A 337 10.76 -11.38 24.62
N THR A 338 9.63 -10.89 24.11
CA THR A 338 8.34 -10.93 24.84
C THR A 338 7.85 -12.35 25.12
N LEU A 339 8.28 -13.34 24.33
CA LEU A 339 7.98 -14.76 24.50
C LEU A 339 9.14 -15.55 25.14
N GLY A 340 10.24 -14.88 25.51
CA GLY A 340 11.47 -15.54 25.96
C GLY A 340 12.14 -16.38 24.87
N LEU A 341 11.96 -16.00 23.60
CA LEU A 341 12.53 -16.65 22.42
C LEU A 341 13.60 -15.76 21.77
N GLU A 342 14.27 -16.29 20.75
CA GLU A 342 15.23 -15.55 19.91
C GLU A 342 14.62 -15.22 18.54
N SER A 343 15.11 -14.15 17.92
CA SER A 343 14.70 -13.74 16.56
C SER A 343 15.06 -14.80 15.54
N ASN A 344 14.15 -15.08 14.61
CA ASN A 344 14.40 -15.96 13.48
C ASN A 344 14.77 -15.22 12.19
N GLY A 345 15.22 -13.96 12.28
CA GLY A 345 15.79 -13.23 11.15
C GLY A 345 14.74 -12.78 10.13
N THR A 346 13.64 -12.18 10.59
CA THR A 346 12.48 -11.84 9.75
C THR A 346 12.15 -10.35 9.77
N MET A 347 13.02 -9.52 10.36
CA MET A 347 12.81 -8.08 10.43
C MET A 347 13.39 -7.42 9.17
N ARG A 348 12.52 -7.01 8.24
CA ARG A 348 12.90 -6.56 6.89
C ARG A 348 12.35 -5.19 6.57
N ALA A 349 13.13 -4.38 5.85
CA ALA A 349 12.75 -3.09 5.31
C ALA A 349 12.74 -3.12 3.79
N SER A 350 11.74 -2.48 3.18
CA SER A 350 11.58 -2.43 1.72
C SER A 350 12.43 -1.35 1.03
N SER A 351 13.10 -0.47 1.78
CA SER A 351 13.99 0.57 1.27
C SER A 351 14.80 1.22 2.40
N TRP A 352 15.71 2.15 2.10
CA TRP A 352 16.49 2.92 3.08
C TRP A 352 15.63 3.84 3.96
N ASN A 353 14.51 4.35 3.45
CA ASN A 353 13.60 5.28 4.16
C ASN A 353 12.39 4.62 4.83
N ARG A 354 12.47 3.31 5.09
CA ARG A 354 11.42 2.54 5.75
C ARG A 354 11.97 1.91 7.02
N LEU A 355 11.20 2.03 8.10
CA LEU A 355 11.46 1.26 9.31
C LEU A 355 11.31 -0.24 8.96
N PRO A 356 12.21 -1.12 9.42
CA PRO A 356 12.00 -2.56 9.29
C PRO A 356 10.72 -3.01 10.00
N LEU A 357 10.05 -4.02 9.45
CA LEU A 357 8.88 -4.69 10.03
C LEU A 357 9.06 -6.20 9.95
N ILE A 358 8.33 -6.95 10.76
CA ILE A 358 8.29 -8.41 10.61
C ILE A 358 7.60 -8.70 9.29
N ARG A 359 8.34 -9.34 8.37
CA ARG A 359 7.83 -9.70 7.06
C ARG A 359 8.30 -11.08 6.68
N MET A 360 7.40 -11.83 6.03
CA MET A 360 7.65 -13.17 5.50
C MET A 360 8.99 -13.27 4.77
N THR A 361 9.71 -14.37 5.05
CA THR A 361 10.81 -14.88 4.23
C THR A 361 10.21 -15.81 3.16
N ASN A 362 10.87 -16.92 2.80
CA ASN A 362 10.21 -17.96 2.03
C ASN A 362 9.36 -18.80 2.99
N VAL A 363 8.05 -18.52 3.06
CA VAL A 363 7.11 -19.36 3.79
C VAL A 363 6.64 -20.47 2.86
N SER A 364 7.10 -21.70 3.10
CA SER A 364 6.92 -22.83 2.20
C SER A 364 6.17 -23.96 2.88
N LEU A 365 5.13 -24.48 2.21
CA LEU A 365 4.62 -25.82 2.48
C LEU A 365 5.65 -26.80 1.93
N GLU A 366 6.24 -27.62 2.80
CA GLU A 366 7.26 -28.59 2.39
C GLU A 366 6.65 -29.73 1.55
N PRO A 367 7.36 -30.21 0.52
CA PRO A 367 6.87 -31.31 -0.31
C PRO A 367 6.73 -32.60 0.50
N GLY A 368 5.71 -33.38 0.16
CA GLY A 368 5.55 -34.77 0.61
C GLY A 368 6.25 -35.76 -0.32
N GLU A 369 5.90 -37.04 -0.20
CA GLU A 369 6.43 -38.11 -1.05
C GLU A 369 5.65 -38.32 -2.35
N TRP A 370 4.46 -37.70 -2.48
CA TRP A 370 3.56 -37.91 -3.62
C TRP A 370 3.84 -36.88 -4.71
N GLU A 371 3.87 -37.37 -5.95
CA GLU A 371 3.85 -36.53 -7.14
C GLU A 371 2.40 -36.12 -7.49
N LEU A 372 2.24 -35.14 -8.38
CA LEU A 372 0.91 -34.71 -8.84
C LEU A 372 0.10 -35.87 -9.44
N ASP A 373 0.77 -36.76 -10.21
CA ASP A 373 0.13 -37.92 -10.82
C ASP A 373 -0.39 -38.91 -9.77
N ASP A 374 0.29 -39.06 -8.63
CA ASP A 374 -0.16 -39.91 -7.53
C ASP A 374 -1.43 -39.34 -6.88
N LEU A 375 -1.45 -38.03 -6.64
CA LEU A 375 -2.63 -37.32 -6.11
C LEU A 375 -3.84 -37.47 -7.03
N ILE A 376 -3.61 -37.35 -8.35
CA ILE A 376 -4.65 -37.54 -9.35
C ILE A 376 -5.13 -38.99 -9.35
N ALA A 377 -4.22 -39.96 -9.38
CA ALA A 377 -4.56 -41.39 -9.45
C ALA A 377 -5.35 -41.90 -8.23
N ASP A 378 -5.10 -41.36 -7.04
CA ASP A 378 -5.83 -41.68 -5.81
C ASP A 378 -7.23 -41.02 -5.75
N THR A 379 -7.47 -40.01 -6.58
CA THR A 379 -8.73 -39.25 -6.56
C THR A 379 -9.75 -39.84 -7.55
N ASP A 380 -10.78 -40.52 -7.03
CA ASP A 380 -11.87 -41.08 -7.84
C ASP A 380 -12.79 -40.02 -8.45
N ASP A 381 -13.16 -39.00 -7.68
CA ASP A 381 -13.98 -37.86 -8.13
C ASP A 381 -13.47 -36.59 -7.43
N GLY A 382 -13.10 -35.59 -8.21
CA GLY A 382 -12.55 -34.35 -7.68
C GLY A 382 -12.27 -33.32 -8.75
N ILE A 383 -11.61 -32.24 -8.35
CA ILE A 383 -11.18 -31.17 -9.25
C ILE A 383 -9.72 -30.86 -8.96
N PHE A 384 -8.91 -30.78 -10.01
CA PHE A 384 -7.59 -30.18 -9.95
C PHE A 384 -7.69 -28.71 -10.36
N VAL A 385 -7.20 -27.78 -9.54
CA VAL A 385 -7.18 -26.34 -9.86
C VAL A 385 -5.77 -25.80 -9.88
N ASP A 386 -5.50 -24.89 -10.81
CA ASP A 386 -4.19 -24.27 -10.92
C ASP A 386 -4.25 -22.83 -11.43
N MET A 387 -3.22 -22.07 -11.04
CA MET A 387 -3.06 -20.64 -11.33
C MET A 387 -4.12 -19.76 -10.68
N ASN A 388 -3.66 -18.78 -9.92
CA ASN A 388 -4.56 -17.85 -9.25
C ASN A 388 -5.19 -16.84 -10.22
N ARG A 389 -6.46 -16.49 -10.00
CA ARG A 389 -7.15 -15.44 -10.76
C ARG A 389 -7.61 -14.28 -9.89
N SER A 390 -8.13 -14.57 -8.71
CA SER A 390 -8.65 -13.57 -7.76
C SER A 390 -8.69 -14.14 -6.35
N TRP A 391 -8.68 -13.27 -5.34
CA TRP A 391 -8.78 -13.66 -3.94
C TRP A 391 -9.42 -12.57 -3.08
N SER A 392 -10.04 -12.98 -1.96
CA SER A 392 -10.54 -12.10 -0.91
C SER A 392 -10.48 -12.84 0.44
N ILE A 393 -10.07 -12.14 1.49
CA ILE A 393 -9.79 -12.70 2.83
C ILE A 393 -10.35 -11.74 3.88
N ASP A 394 -10.85 -12.27 5.00
CA ASP A 394 -11.31 -11.44 6.12
C ASP A 394 -10.17 -10.91 7.03
N ASP A 395 -10.48 -9.90 7.84
CA ASP A 395 -9.54 -9.17 8.69
C ASP A 395 -8.88 -10.02 9.81
N ARG A 396 -9.49 -11.17 10.14
CA ARG A 396 -8.99 -12.13 11.13
C ARG A 396 -8.36 -13.37 10.48
N ARG A 397 -8.40 -13.46 9.14
CA ARG A 397 -7.90 -14.55 8.30
C ARG A 397 -8.57 -15.89 8.58
N TYR A 398 -9.86 -15.89 8.95
CA TYR A 398 -10.65 -17.11 9.16
C TYR A 398 -11.27 -17.63 7.86
N ASN A 399 -11.77 -16.72 7.02
CA ASN A 399 -12.46 -17.06 5.78
C ASN A 399 -11.71 -16.52 4.57
N PHE A 400 -11.78 -17.28 3.46
CA PHE A 400 -11.18 -16.91 2.19
C PHE A 400 -12.05 -17.37 1.01
N GLN A 401 -11.94 -16.63 -0.08
CA GLN A 401 -12.48 -17.00 -1.38
C GLN A 401 -11.36 -16.88 -2.41
N PHE A 402 -11.20 -17.90 -3.26
CA PHE A 402 -10.25 -17.89 -4.37
C PHE A 402 -10.94 -18.21 -5.69
N GLY A 403 -10.53 -17.47 -6.72
CA GLY A 403 -10.77 -17.80 -8.12
C GLY A 403 -9.49 -18.34 -8.76
N THR A 404 -9.65 -19.22 -9.73
CA THR A 404 -8.55 -19.85 -10.48
C THR A 404 -8.70 -19.58 -11.98
N GLU A 405 -7.60 -19.62 -12.73
CA GLU A 405 -7.66 -19.46 -14.19
C GLU A 405 -8.09 -20.76 -14.89
N VAL A 406 -7.68 -21.92 -14.35
CA VAL A 406 -7.98 -23.22 -14.96
C VAL A 406 -8.29 -24.26 -13.88
N GLY A 407 -9.26 -25.13 -14.18
CA GLY A 407 -9.52 -26.34 -13.41
C GLY A 407 -9.77 -27.53 -14.33
N TYR A 408 -9.59 -28.73 -13.82
CA TYR A 408 -9.78 -29.99 -14.53
C TYR A 408 -10.61 -30.92 -13.65
N GLU A 409 -11.63 -31.55 -14.23
CA GLU A 409 -12.35 -32.61 -13.53
C GLU A 409 -11.45 -33.83 -13.37
N ILE A 410 -11.52 -34.53 -12.24
CA ILE A 410 -10.87 -35.82 -12.02
C ILE A 410 -11.96 -36.88 -11.94
N LYS A 411 -11.86 -37.92 -12.78
CA LYS A 411 -12.74 -39.09 -12.74
C LYS A 411 -11.92 -40.38 -12.84
N ASN A 412 -12.13 -41.29 -11.89
CA ASN A 412 -11.46 -42.58 -11.78
C ASN A 412 -9.93 -42.46 -11.91
N GLY A 413 -9.34 -41.52 -11.16
CA GLY A 413 -7.91 -41.31 -11.15
C GLY A 413 -7.32 -40.65 -12.41
N LYS A 414 -8.14 -39.92 -13.20
CA LYS A 414 -7.71 -39.31 -14.47
C LYS A 414 -8.28 -37.91 -14.66
N LEU A 415 -7.47 -37.01 -15.20
CA LEU A 415 -7.92 -35.69 -15.63
C LEU A 415 -8.84 -35.80 -16.85
N GLY A 416 -10.00 -35.17 -16.73
CA GLY A 416 -10.93 -34.88 -17.82
C GLY A 416 -10.56 -33.57 -18.54
N PRO A 417 -11.45 -33.07 -19.41
CA PRO A 417 -11.26 -31.78 -20.06
C PRO A 417 -11.22 -30.64 -19.03
N ALA A 418 -10.59 -29.53 -19.42
CA ALA A 418 -10.58 -28.33 -18.59
C ALA A 418 -12.01 -27.79 -18.40
N ALA A 419 -12.32 -27.35 -17.19
CA ALA A 419 -13.55 -26.65 -16.83
C ALA A 419 -13.27 -25.15 -16.64
N ALA A 420 -14.17 -24.30 -17.14
CA ALA A 420 -14.10 -22.86 -16.97
C ALA A 420 -14.66 -22.44 -15.60
N GLN A 421 -13.86 -21.67 -14.87
CA GLN A 421 -14.16 -20.97 -13.60
C GLN A 421 -14.58 -21.84 -12.41
N LEU A 422 -13.80 -21.75 -11.32
CA LEU A 422 -14.20 -22.21 -9.99
C LEU A 422 -14.24 -21.01 -9.03
N HIS A 423 -15.38 -20.80 -8.35
CA HIS A 423 -15.48 -19.90 -7.20
C HIS A 423 -15.56 -20.74 -5.93
N LEU A 424 -14.46 -20.87 -5.20
CA LEU A 424 -14.45 -21.57 -3.92
C LEU A 424 -15.01 -20.66 -2.84
N HIS A 425 -16.29 -20.82 -2.49
CA HIS A 425 -16.90 -20.16 -1.34
C HIS A 425 -16.94 -21.13 -0.15
N ARG A 426 -16.49 -20.70 1.03
CA ARG A 426 -16.95 -21.29 2.29
C ARG A 426 -17.22 -20.24 3.36
N HIS A 427 -18.51 -20.09 3.68
CA HIS A 427 -18.98 -19.76 5.01
C HIS A 427 -19.48 -21.07 5.64
N HIS A 428 -18.86 -21.55 6.73
CA HIS A 428 -19.55 -22.50 7.61
C HIS A 428 -18.93 -22.50 9.02
N ALA A 429 -19.67 -21.94 9.98
CA ALA A 429 -19.34 -21.93 11.41
C ALA A 429 -19.50 -23.32 12.09
N GLY A 430 -19.27 -24.42 11.35
CA GLY A 430 -19.55 -25.80 11.79
C GLY A 430 -18.32 -26.68 11.99
N VAL A 431 -17.09 -26.14 11.91
CA VAL A 431 -15.85 -26.89 12.20
C VAL A 431 -15.25 -26.43 13.53
N LEU A 432 -16.10 -26.37 14.55
CA LEU A 432 -15.69 -26.23 15.95
C LEU A 432 -16.57 -27.10 16.85
N GLU A 433 -16.90 -28.34 16.46
CA GLU A 433 -17.39 -29.32 17.44
C GLU A 433 -17.42 -30.75 16.90
N LEU A 434 -16.26 -31.41 16.81
CA LEU A 434 -16.19 -32.87 16.90
C LEU A 434 -14.91 -33.23 17.62
N LEU A 435 -15.05 -33.40 18.95
CA LEU A 435 -14.23 -34.18 19.91
C LEU A 435 -13.97 -33.44 21.22
N ARG A 436 -15.01 -33.12 22.02
CA ARG A 436 -14.86 -33.02 23.49
C ARG A 436 -16.14 -33.47 24.21
N ARG A 437 -16.31 -34.79 24.38
CA ARG A 437 -17.22 -35.34 25.40
C ARG A 437 -16.41 -35.80 26.62
N ARG A 438 -16.82 -35.27 27.79
CA ARG A 438 -16.57 -35.70 29.18
C ARG A 438 -15.25 -35.29 29.85
N VAL A 439 -15.24 -34.14 30.53
CA VAL A 439 -14.73 -34.01 31.92
C VAL A 439 -15.53 -32.89 32.64
N GLN A 440 -15.83 -33.11 33.93
CA GLN A 440 -16.72 -32.31 34.80
C GLN A 440 -16.22 -30.88 35.07
N ARG A 441 -17.19 -29.96 35.22
CA ARG A 441 -17.02 -28.61 35.79
C ARG A 441 -16.68 -28.71 37.29
N GLN A 442 -15.68 -27.95 37.75
CA GLN A 442 -15.59 -27.51 39.15
C GLN A 442 -15.60 -25.97 39.23
N PRO A 443 -16.19 -25.38 40.29
CA PRO A 443 -16.35 -23.94 40.44
C PRO A 443 -15.10 -23.29 41.03
N LEU A 444 -14.77 -22.09 40.53
CA LEU A 444 -13.83 -21.16 41.15
C LEU A 444 -14.57 -20.31 42.17
N ASP A 445 -14.35 -20.58 43.45
CA ASP A 445 -14.82 -19.73 44.54
C ASP A 445 -13.63 -19.15 45.34
N HIS A 446 -13.83 -17.88 45.70
CA HIS A 446 -13.15 -17.05 46.72
C HIS A 446 -11.95 -16.17 46.37
N VAL A 447 -12.34 -15.01 45.83
CA VAL A 447 -11.89 -13.63 46.11
C VAL A 447 -11.26 -13.39 47.49
N GLY A 448 -10.17 -12.60 47.51
CA GLY A 448 -9.69 -11.88 48.69
C GLY A 448 -8.83 -10.65 48.31
N ASN A 449 -9.43 -9.45 48.38
CA ASN A 449 -8.75 -8.14 48.26
C ASN A 449 -8.06 -7.75 49.58
N ALA A 450 -6.84 -7.18 49.52
CA ALA A 450 -6.33 -6.23 50.53
C ALA A 450 -5.15 -5.38 50.01
N GLN A 451 -5.49 -4.22 49.45
CA GLN A 451 -4.92 -2.86 49.63
C GLN A 451 -3.51 -2.65 50.25
N LEU A 452 -2.65 -1.98 49.45
CA LEU A 452 -2.02 -0.65 49.66
C LEU A 452 -1.37 -0.26 51.03
N ARG A 453 -0.06 0.07 51.04
CA ARG A 453 0.52 1.45 51.09
C ARG A 453 2.00 1.51 51.55
N GLN A 454 2.77 2.33 50.83
CA GLN A 454 3.78 3.34 51.24
C GLN A 454 4.97 2.93 52.15
N GLY A 455 6.20 3.41 51.99
CA GLY A 455 6.72 4.59 51.28
C GLY A 455 8.26 4.69 51.41
N ALA A 456 8.80 5.86 51.04
CA ALA A 456 10.13 6.13 50.50
C ALA A 456 11.30 6.36 51.50
N ALA A 457 12.53 6.43 50.95
CA ALA A 457 13.60 7.33 51.39
C ALA A 457 14.61 7.62 50.25
N GLY A 458 14.94 8.90 50.02
CA GLY A 458 16.19 9.38 49.38
C GLY A 458 17.24 9.69 50.47
N PRO A 459 18.10 10.72 50.37
CA PRO A 459 18.68 11.46 49.23
C PRO A 459 20.19 11.82 49.43
N ASP A 460 21.17 11.06 48.90
CA ASP A 460 22.59 11.41 49.11
C ASP A 460 23.51 10.89 47.98
N ARG A 461 23.84 11.77 47.03
CA ARG A 461 24.90 11.58 46.01
C ARG A 461 26.29 11.60 46.67
N PRO A 462 27.35 11.03 46.06
CA PRO A 462 28.20 11.89 45.22
C PRO A 462 29.13 11.16 44.22
N HIS A 463 28.88 11.19 42.90
CA HIS A 463 29.99 11.19 41.91
C HIS A 463 29.60 12.03 40.69
N ARG A 464 30.07 13.29 40.67
CA ARG A 464 30.00 14.20 39.51
C ARG A 464 31.40 14.31 38.90
N THR A 465 31.47 14.34 37.57
CA THR A 465 32.56 14.99 36.83
C THR A 465 32.08 16.29 36.19
N TRP A 466 33.00 17.26 36.19
CA TRP A 466 32.83 18.65 35.79
C TRP A 466 32.85 18.83 34.28
N CYS A 467 31.82 19.48 33.71
CA CYS A 467 31.96 20.35 32.53
C CYS A 467 31.02 21.54 32.69
N ARG A 468 31.56 22.76 32.56
CA ARG A 468 30.83 24.03 32.69
C ARG A 468 29.87 24.23 31.51
N PRO A 469 28.60 24.65 31.72
CA PRO A 469 27.75 25.08 30.63
C PRO A 469 28.14 26.49 30.18
N GLY A 470 28.73 26.60 29.00
CA GLY A 470 28.71 27.83 28.22
C GLY A 470 27.37 27.96 27.49
N PRO A 471 26.88 29.18 27.23
CA PRO A 471 25.65 29.35 26.45
C PRO A 471 25.88 28.83 25.03
N LEU A 472 25.14 27.79 24.65
CA LEU A 472 25.00 27.38 23.26
C LEU A 472 24.33 28.54 22.50
N PRO A 473 24.88 28.99 21.36
CA PRO A 473 24.23 30.02 20.56
C PRO A 473 22.85 29.52 20.13
N GLN A 474 21.81 30.24 20.54
CA GLN A 474 20.46 30.14 19.96
C GLN A 474 20.54 30.60 18.50
N ARG A 475 20.92 29.69 17.60
CA ARG A 475 20.50 29.78 16.20
C ARG A 475 19.09 29.21 16.12
N ALA A 476 18.28 29.80 15.23
CA ALA A 476 16.90 29.44 14.97
C ALA A 476 16.70 27.91 14.97
N ARG A 477 15.59 27.50 15.58
CA ARG A 477 15.14 26.12 15.74
C ARG A 477 15.34 25.34 14.44
N GLY A 478 15.94 24.15 14.55
CA GLY A 478 16.20 23.26 13.43
C GLY A 478 14.90 22.83 12.75
N GLY A 479 14.78 23.15 11.48
CA GLY A 479 13.65 22.84 10.63
C GLY A 479 13.75 23.62 9.33
N ASN A 480 14.78 23.37 8.53
CA ASN A 480 14.80 23.80 7.13
C ASN A 480 15.09 22.58 6.27
N ALA A 481 14.02 21.95 5.80
CA ALA A 481 14.01 20.73 4.99
C ALA A 481 13.45 20.93 3.58
N MET A 482 13.28 22.19 3.15
CA MET A 482 13.07 22.50 1.74
C MET A 482 14.39 22.61 1.00
N ILE A 483 14.40 22.14 -0.24
CA ILE A 483 15.44 22.45 -1.23
C ILE A 483 15.36 23.96 -1.54
N GLY A 484 14.15 24.48 -1.73
CA GLY A 484 13.85 25.85 -2.11
C GLY A 484 13.83 26.06 -3.62
N GLU A 485 13.05 27.06 -4.07
CA GLU A 485 12.80 27.36 -5.49
C GLU A 485 14.08 27.43 -6.33
N ASP A 486 15.04 28.27 -5.92
CA ASP A 486 16.27 28.47 -6.68
C ASP A 486 17.12 27.19 -6.76
N ALA A 487 17.29 26.48 -5.64
CA ALA A 487 18.12 25.27 -5.64
C ALA A 487 17.45 24.11 -6.38
N ALA A 488 16.12 23.98 -6.30
CA ALA A 488 15.36 22.98 -7.04
C ALA A 488 15.45 23.24 -8.55
N LEU A 489 15.19 24.48 -8.98
CA LEU A 489 15.27 24.84 -10.39
C LEU A 489 16.70 24.76 -10.94
N ASN A 490 17.71 25.18 -10.18
CA ASN A 490 19.11 25.02 -10.58
C ASN A 490 19.52 23.54 -10.70
N LEU A 491 19.05 22.67 -9.80
CA LEU A 491 19.29 21.22 -9.90
C LEU A 491 18.68 20.65 -11.18
N LEU A 492 17.45 21.06 -11.50
CA LEU A 492 16.74 20.63 -12.70
C LEU A 492 17.39 21.15 -13.98
N GLU A 493 17.75 22.43 -14.03
CA GLU A 493 18.44 23.06 -15.16
C GLU A 493 19.82 22.41 -15.39
N ARG A 494 20.56 22.11 -14.31
CA ARG A 494 21.80 21.32 -14.38
C ARG A 494 21.55 19.94 -14.96
N ALA A 495 20.51 19.23 -14.50
CA ALA A 495 20.17 17.94 -15.05
C ALA A 495 19.84 18.01 -16.54
N LEU A 496 19.01 18.97 -16.95
CA LEU A 496 18.66 19.18 -18.35
C LEU A 496 19.90 19.47 -19.22
N SER A 497 20.87 20.23 -18.70
CA SER A 497 22.14 20.53 -19.41
C SER A 497 23.03 19.31 -19.68
N LEU A 498 22.82 18.21 -18.94
CA LEU A 498 23.52 16.94 -19.14
C LEU A 498 22.78 16.02 -20.14
N SER A 499 21.57 16.40 -20.58
CA SER A 499 20.82 15.64 -21.56
C SER A 499 21.47 15.70 -22.93
N THR A 500 21.39 14.58 -23.64
CA THR A 500 21.82 14.46 -25.05
C THR A 500 20.66 14.12 -25.99
N ALA A 501 19.42 14.11 -25.47
CA ALA A 501 18.21 13.86 -26.25
C ALA A 501 17.80 15.09 -27.07
N GLN A 502 16.94 14.91 -28.08
CA GLN A 502 16.41 16.02 -28.89
C GLN A 502 15.56 16.98 -28.05
N GLU A 503 14.65 16.42 -27.25
CA GLU A 503 13.92 17.14 -26.21
C GLU A 503 13.96 16.34 -24.91
N ALA A 504 13.86 17.03 -23.78
CA ALA A 504 13.73 16.40 -22.48
C ALA A 504 13.00 17.32 -21.49
N ASP A 505 12.35 16.70 -20.51
CA ASP A 505 11.97 17.37 -19.28
C ASP A 505 12.46 16.61 -18.05
N VAL A 506 12.54 17.35 -16.96
CA VAL A 506 12.92 16.83 -15.66
C VAL A 506 11.94 17.34 -14.64
N TYR A 507 11.28 16.41 -13.95
CA TYR A 507 10.34 16.68 -12.87
C TYR A 507 10.94 16.26 -11.53
N LEU A 508 11.08 17.23 -10.63
CA LEU A 508 11.49 17.02 -9.24
C LEU A 508 10.25 16.81 -8.38
N SER A 509 10.31 15.79 -7.53
CA SER A 509 9.40 15.63 -6.38
C SER A 509 10.24 15.44 -5.12
N SER A 510 10.02 16.29 -4.13
CA SER A 510 10.67 16.24 -2.83
C SER A 510 9.62 16.15 -1.74
N GLN A 511 9.88 15.35 -0.72
CA GLN A 511 9.03 15.26 0.46
C GLN A 511 9.90 15.15 1.70
N ASP A 512 9.57 15.94 2.73
CA ASP A 512 9.94 15.65 4.11
C ASP A 512 8.66 15.36 4.91
N LEU A 513 8.59 14.14 5.43
CA LEU A 513 7.45 13.61 6.17
C LEU A 513 7.87 13.26 7.59
N GLY A 514 7.12 13.78 8.57
CA GLY A 514 7.07 13.24 9.93
C GLY A 514 5.80 12.42 10.12
N LEU A 515 5.94 11.18 10.60
CA LEU A 515 4.84 10.23 10.78
C LEU A 515 4.93 9.55 12.15
N THR A 516 3.87 9.64 12.95
CA THR A 516 3.74 8.99 14.26
C THR A 516 2.58 8.02 14.21
N ARG A 517 2.86 6.71 14.18
CA ARG A 517 1.87 5.63 14.25
C ARG A 517 1.72 5.13 15.68
N PHE A 518 0.48 4.83 16.04
CA PHE A 518 0.11 4.30 17.34
C PHE A 518 -0.83 3.11 17.20
N ALA A 519 -0.75 2.21 18.17
CA ALA A 519 -1.60 1.02 18.32
C ALA A 519 -1.53 0.57 19.77
N GLY A 520 -2.56 -0.09 20.29
CA GLY A 520 -2.54 -0.53 21.69
C GLY A 520 -2.54 0.64 22.68
N ASN A 521 -3.11 1.80 22.30
CA ASN A 521 -3.05 3.05 23.07
C ASN A 521 -1.63 3.62 23.32
N ALA A 522 -0.63 3.22 22.51
CA ALA A 522 0.74 3.71 22.63
C ALA A 522 1.39 3.97 21.26
N ILE A 523 2.42 4.81 21.24
CA ILE A 523 3.23 5.03 20.03
C ILE A 523 4.13 3.81 19.85
N HIS A 524 3.95 3.09 18.74
CA HIS A 524 4.80 1.94 18.41
C HIS A 524 5.79 2.26 17.27
N GLN A 525 5.48 3.24 16.41
CA GLN A 525 6.40 3.72 15.37
C GLN A 525 6.34 5.24 15.25
N ASN A 526 7.50 5.88 15.24
CA ASN A 526 7.61 7.31 15.00
C ASN A 526 8.81 7.52 14.09
N VAL A 527 8.57 8.13 12.92
CA VAL A 527 9.51 8.17 11.81
C VAL A 527 9.57 9.57 11.20
N SER A 528 10.71 9.91 10.64
CA SER A 528 10.85 11.00 9.67
C SER A 528 11.58 10.50 8.43
N HIS A 529 11.15 10.93 7.25
CA HIS A 529 11.90 10.67 6.03
C HIS A 529 11.93 11.86 5.10
N SER A 530 13.10 12.13 4.55
CA SER A 530 13.31 13.09 3.47
C SER A 530 13.85 12.38 2.23
N ASN A 531 13.23 12.62 1.06
CA ASN A 531 13.69 12.12 -0.23
C ASN A 531 13.48 13.16 -1.33
N VAL A 532 14.41 13.22 -2.28
CA VAL A 532 14.32 14.03 -3.50
C VAL A 532 14.42 13.12 -4.70
N THR A 533 13.44 13.11 -5.57
CA THR A 533 13.40 12.24 -6.76
C THR A 533 13.36 13.08 -8.02
N LEU A 534 14.25 12.78 -8.97
CA LEU A 534 14.28 13.31 -10.32
C LEU A 534 13.65 12.29 -11.26
N ASN A 535 12.58 12.68 -11.94
CA ASN A 535 11.91 11.89 -12.97
C ASN A 535 12.23 12.53 -14.32
N ILE A 536 12.78 11.74 -15.25
CA ILE A 536 13.37 12.25 -16.49
C ILE A 536 12.61 11.67 -17.68
N ARG A 537 12.16 12.55 -18.58
CA ARG A 537 11.55 12.17 -19.87
C ARG A 537 12.50 12.60 -20.97
N ALA A 538 12.94 11.66 -21.79
CA ALA A 538 13.71 11.95 -23.00
C ALA A 538 12.84 11.67 -24.22
N VAL A 539 12.95 12.54 -25.22
CA VAL A 539 12.19 12.44 -26.48
C VAL A 539 13.17 12.40 -27.65
N GLU A 540 12.97 11.43 -28.54
CA GLU A 540 13.71 11.24 -29.80
C GLU A 540 12.68 11.06 -30.94
N GLY A 541 12.41 12.13 -31.68
CA GLY A 541 11.29 12.21 -32.62
C GLY A 541 9.96 12.08 -31.89
N LYS A 542 9.22 10.99 -32.17
CA LYS A 542 7.98 10.64 -31.47
C LYS A 542 8.14 9.46 -30.51
N ARG A 543 9.37 9.15 -30.11
CA ARG A 543 9.66 8.12 -29.11
C ARG A 543 9.89 8.75 -27.75
N VAL A 544 9.36 8.16 -26.70
CA VAL A 544 9.46 8.67 -25.33
C VAL A 544 10.12 7.62 -24.44
N GLY A 545 11.21 7.99 -23.78
CA GLY A 545 11.91 7.16 -22.81
C GLY A 545 11.95 7.81 -21.44
N ARG A 546 12.06 6.98 -20.40
CA ARG A 546 11.98 7.41 -19.01
C ARG A 546 13.04 6.77 -18.14
N ALA A 547 13.49 7.52 -17.14
CA ALA A 547 14.29 7.02 -16.04
C ALA A 547 14.05 7.87 -14.78
N THR A 548 14.31 7.28 -13.62
CA THR A 548 14.14 7.95 -12.33
C THR A 548 15.37 7.74 -11.45
N THR A 549 15.78 8.77 -10.72
CA THR A 549 16.87 8.69 -9.74
C THR A 549 16.65 9.62 -8.55
N ASN A 550 17.15 9.26 -7.37
CA ASN A 550 17.29 10.18 -6.24
C ASN A 550 18.76 10.51 -5.91
N ASP A 551 19.71 10.01 -6.72
CA ASP A 551 21.12 10.37 -6.69
C ASP A 551 21.30 11.71 -7.42
N THR A 552 21.35 12.79 -6.65
CA THR A 552 21.45 14.16 -7.16
C THR A 552 22.90 14.57 -7.48
N SER A 553 23.86 13.63 -7.47
CA SER A 553 25.21 13.87 -7.98
C SER A 553 25.23 13.98 -9.51
N ASP A 554 26.26 14.64 -10.06
CA ASP A 554 26.39 14.78 -11.52
C ASP A 554 26.49 13.42 -12.22
N ASP A 555 27.08 12.41 -11.57
CA ASP A 555 27.18 11.06 -12.11
C ASP A 555 25.83 10.33 -12.09
N GLY A 556 25.07 10.45 -10.99
CA GLY A 556 23.71 9.89 -10.89
C GLY A 556 22.76 10.49 -11.93
N ILE A 557 22.79 11.82 -12.05
CA ILE A 557 22.00 12.56 -13.04
C ILE A 557 22.37 12.15 -14.47
N ARG A 558 23.68 12.04 -14.78
CA ARG A 558 24.14 11.64 -16.12
C ARG A 558 23.68 10.23 -16.47
N ARG A 559 23.84 9.26 -15.56
CA ARG A 559 23.37 7.88 -15.77
C ARG A 559 21.87 7.83 -16.05
N ALA A 560 21.07 8.57 -15.28
CA ALA A 560 19.61 8.59 -15.45
C ALA A 560 19.20 9.27 -16.78
N MET A 561 19.85 10.36 -17.18
CA MET A 561 19.63 11.01 -18.48
C MET A 561 19.96 10.09 -19.66
N GLU A 562 21.11 9.40 -19.59
CA GLU A 562 21.53 8.43 -20.60
C GLU A 562 20.57 7.25 -20.69
N ALA A 563 20.11 6.73 -19.54
CA ALA A 563 19.12 5.67 -19.49
C ALA A 563 17.78 6.10 -20.10
N ALA A 564 17.26 7.29 -19.75
CA ALA A 564 16.02 7.80 -20.33
C ALA A 564 16.10 7.92 -21.86
N ARG A 565 17.21 8.45 -22.39
CA ARG A 565 17.42 8.56 -23.84
C ARG A 565 17.55 7.19 -24.51
N ARG A 566 18.33 6.27 -23.94
CA ARG A 566 18.45 4.90 -24.46
C ARG A 566 17.08 4.22 -24.51
N ASN A 567 16.28 4.38 -23.46
CA ASN A 567 14.92 3.85 -23.42
C ASN A 567 14.05 4.47 -24.52
N ALA A 568 14.20 5.77 -24.81
CA ALA A 568 13.47 6.42 -25.91
C ALA A 568 13.83 5.79 -27.26
N LEU A 569 15.11 5.52 -27.53
CA LEU A 569 15.56 4.92 -28.78
C LEU A 569 15.04 3.48 -28.99
N LEU A 570 14.73 2.78 -27.91
CA LEU A 570 14.18 1.41 -27.94
C LEU A 570 12.65 1.38 -28.07
N MET A 571 11.98 2.49 -27.83
CA MET A 571 10.53 2.59 -27.99
C MET A 571 10.15 2.74 -29.47
N PRO A 572 9.01 2.18 -29.91
CA PRO A 572 8.44 2.50 -31.20
C PRO A 572 8.05 3.99 -31.25
N GLU A 573 7.94 4.55 -32.46
CA GLU A 573 7.32 5.87 -32.60
C GLU A 573 5.84 5.80 -32.26
N ASP A 574 5.38 6.77 -31.49
CA ASP A 574 3.96 6.96 -31.21
C ASP A 574 3.43 8.17 -32.00
N PRO A 575 2.71 7.95 -33.12
CA PRO A 575 2.19 9.03 -33.94
C PRO A 575 1.26 9.98 -33.19
N ALA A 576 0.61 9.53 -32.11
CA ALA A 576 -0.29 10.33 -31.30
C ALA A 576 0.44 11.23 -30.28
N PHE A 577 1.72 10.98 -30.01
CA PHE A 577 2.50 11.82 -29.12
C PHE A 577 2.73 13.21 -29.74
N PRO A 578 2.23 14.30 -29.12
CA PRO A 578 2.30 15.65 -29.70
C PRO A 578 3.65 16.37 -29.47
N GLY A 579 4.57 15.75 -28.73
CA GLY A 579 5.78 16.41 -28.20
C GLY A 579 5.56 16.92 -26.77
N LEU A 580 6.61 17.50 -26.18
CA LEU A 580 6.50 18.11 -24.85
C LEU A 580 5.57 19.34 -24.87
N PRO A 581 4.89 19.68 -23.75
CA PRO A 581 4.02 20.85 -23.71
C PRO A 581 4.79 22.15 -23.94
N GLU A 582 4.12 23.14 -24.53
CA GLU A 582 4.67 24.50 -24.60
C GLU A 582 4.66 25.18 -23.22
N PRO A 583 5.62 26.09 -22.95
CA PRO A 583 5.67 26.81 -21.68
C PRO A 583 4.41 27.65 -21.46
N GLN A 584 3.84 27.55 -20.26
CA GLN A 584 2.68 28.34 -19.85
C GLN A 584 2.95 29.04 -18.51
N ALA A 585 2.27 30.17 -18.29
CA ALA A 585 2.35 30.88 -17.02
C ALA A 585 1.62 30.11 -15.92
N VAL A 586 2.35 29.66 -14.91
CA VAL A 586 1.79 28.95 -13.76
C VAL A 586 1.39 29.94 -12.67
N PRO A 587 0.13 29.93 -12.19
CA PRO A 587 -0.30 30.78 -11.10
C PRO A 587 0.38 30.39 -9.79
N ARG A 588 0.73 31.37 -8.96
CA ARG A 588 1.18 31.11 -7.59
C ARG A 588 -0.04 30.82 -6.71
N VAL A 589 0.04 29.75 -5.93
CA VAL A 589 -1.00 29.36 -4.98
C VAL A 589 -0.40 29.24 -3.59
N ALA A 590 -1.07 29.78 -2.58
CA ALA A 590 -0.67 29.68 -1.19
C ALA A 590 -1.03 28.30 -0.63
N SER A 591 -0.03 27.47 -0.32
CA SER A 591 -0.22 26.12 0.24
C SER A 591 0.76 25.86 1.40
N TRP A 592 1.24 26.92 2.04
CA TRP A 592 2.29 26.86 3.06
C TRP A 592 1.77 27.27 4.44
N ASP A 593 1.85 26.36 5.39
CA ASP A 593 1.66 26.60 6.82
C ASP A 593 2.95 26.30 7.59
N GLU A 594 3.52 27.32 8.21
CA GLU A 594 4.78 27.22 8.96
C GLU A 594 4.66 26.22 10.12
N SER A 595 3.48 26.10 10.73
CA SER A 595 3.26 25.22 11.87
C SER A 595 3.24 23.74 11.46
N ALA A 596 2.67 23.41 10.30
CA ALA A 596 2.76 22.09 9.68
C ALA A 596 4.20 21.77 9.25
N ALA A 597 4.90 22.71 8.60
CA ALA A 597 6.26 22.52 8.09
C ALA A 597 7.29 22.26 9.20
N THR A 598 7.13 22.91 10.36
CA THR A 598 8.07 22.82 11.49
C THR A 598 7.55 21.96 12.65
N CYS A 599 6.49 21.18 12.41
CA CYS A 599 5.84 20.38 13.45
C CYS A 599 6.80 19.35 14.05
N SER A 600 7.07 19.50 15.34
CA SER A 600 8.04 18.65 16.03
C SER A 600 7.50 17.23 16.27
N PRO A 601 8.37 16.22 16.38
CA PRO A 601 7.96 14.88 16.81
C PRO A 601 7.21 14.87 18.14
N LEU A 602 7.55 15.78 19.06
CA LEU A 602 6.88 15.92 20.36
C LEU A 602 5.45 16.43 20.20
N THR A 603 5.21 17.39 19.32
CA THR A 603 3.87 17.93 19.04
C THR A 603 2.96 16.84 18.50
N ARG A 604 3.43 16.03 17.53
CA ARG A 604 2.67 14.89 17.03
C ARG A 604 2.42 13.84 18.12
N ALA A 605 3.42 13.54 18.95
CA ALA A 605 3.25 12.62 20.08
C ALA A 605 2.19 13.10 21.08
N GLN A 606 2.10 14.41 21.35
CA GLN A 606 1.06 14.99 22.20
C GLN A 606 -0.35 14.82 21.61
N MET A 607 -0.51 15.06 20.31
CA MET A 607 -1.79 14.84 19.61
C MET A 607 -2.23 13.38 19.72
N VAL A 608 -1.31 12.45 19.47
CA VAL A 608 -1.55 11.01 19.58
C VAL A 608 -1.88 10.59 21.01
N ASN A 609 -1.13 11.08 22.01
CA ASN A 609 -1.39 10.76 23.42
C ASN A 609 -2.79 11.21 23.86
N GLU A 610 -3.29 12.33 23.34
CA GLU A 610 -4.66 12.77 23.60
C GLU A 610 -5.71 11.82 23.00
N VAL A 611 -5.50 11.33 21.78
CA VAL A 611 -6.35 10.30 21.16
C VAL A 611 -6.38 9.03 22.02
N CYS A 612 -5.20 8.51 22.39
CA CYS A 612 -5.08 7.32 23.22
C CYS A 612 -5.77 7.50 24.58
N ARG A 613 -5.63 8.68 25.19
CA ARG A 613 -6.26 9.01 26.48
C ARG A 613 -7.79 8.98 26.39
N GLN A 614 -8.37 9.52 25.32
CA GLN A 614 -9.83 9.50 25.13
C GLN A 614 -10.36 8.09 24.91
N GLY A 615 -9.72 7.29 24.05
CA GLY A 615 -10.15 5.89 23.85
C GLY A 615 -10.00 5.03 25.10
N ALA A 616 -8.87 5.15 25.81
CA ALA A 616 -8.65 4.42 27.06
C ALA A 616 -9.68 4.77 28.15
N ALA A 617 -10.17 6.01 28.19
CA ALA A 617 -11.20 6.43 29.15
C ALA A 617 -12.53 5.66 28.98
N GLU A 618 -12.82 5.20 27.76
CA GLU A 618 -14.02 4.41 27.42
C GLU A 618 -13.74 2.89 27.31
N GLY A 619 -12.54 2.45 27.72
CA GLY A 619 -12.11 1.06 27.62
C GLY A 619 -11.90 0.59 26.17
N LEU A 620 -11.56 1.49 25.26
CA LEU A 620 -11.31 1.18 23.85
C LEU A 620 -9.80 1.08 23.58
N ASP A 621 -9.46 0.21 22.63
CA ASP A 621 -8.15 0.17 22.00
C ASP A 621 -8.11 1.18 20.84
N THR A 622 -7.06 1.99 20.77
CA THR A 622 -6.89 2.99 19.70
C THR A 622 -5.64 2.72 18.88
N ALA A 623 -5.76 2.93 17.58
CA ALA A 623 -4.69 2.79 16.61
C ALA A 623 -4.87 3.79 15.47
N GLY A 624 -3.78 4.17 14.81
CA GLY A 624 -3.84 5.19 13.77
C GLY A 624 -2.49 5.81 13.45
N ALA A 625 -2.54 6.97 12.78
CA ALA A 625 -1.35 7.71 12.38
C ALA A 625 -1.59 9.22 12.36
N CYS A 626 -0.62 9.96 12.88
CA CYS A 626 -0.51 11.42 12.74
C CYS A 626 0.66 11.74 11.80
N ARG A 627 0.42 12.55 10.78
CA ARG A 627 1.43 12.97 9.80
C ARG A 627 1.47 14.48 9.64
N THR A 628 2.67 15.01 9.45
CA THR A 628 2.93 16.39 9.07
C THR A 628 4.11 16.45 8.11
N GLY A 629 4.14 17.39 7.18
CA GLY A 629 5.30 17.51 6.32
C GLY A 629 5.19 18.60 5.26
N VAL A 630 6.20 18.61 4.41
CA VAL A 630 6.33 19.50 3.26
C VAL A 630 6.49 18.67 2.00
N HIS A 631 6.02 19.21 0.88
CA HIS A 631 6.32 18.70 -0.44
C HIS A 631 6.79 19.84 -1.33
N GLU A 632 7.74 19.56 -2.21
CA GLU A 632 8.16 20.47 -3.27
C GLU A 632 8.08 19.75 -4.61
N ILE A 633 7.55 20.45 -5.60
CA ILE A 633 7.50 20.00 -6.98
C ILE A 633 8.14 21.06 -7.86
N ALA A 634 8.89 20.62 -8.85
CA ALA A 634 9.43 21.51 -9.87
C ALA A 634 9.55 20.79 -11.20
N VAL A 635 9.48 21.54 -12.30
CA VAL A 635 9.68 20.99 -13.63
C VAL A 635 10.41 21.99 -14.52
N VAL A 636 11.35 21.47 -15.30
CA VAL A 636 11.99 22.20 -16.39
C VAL A 636 11.95 21.37 -17.67
N SER A 637 11.84 22.01 -18.82
CA SER A 637 11.90 21.33 -20.13
C SER A 637 12.83 22.04 -21.11
N SER A 638 13.31 21.30 -22.10
CA SER A 638 14.07 21.85 -23.23
C SER A 638 13.25 22.83 -24.10
N ARG A 639 11.91 22.83 -23.96
CA ARG A 639 11.02 23.81 -24.59
C ARG A 639 10.89 25.12 -23.80
N GLY A 640 11.46 25.18 -22.60
CA GLY A 640 11.45 26.38 -21.75
C GLY A 640 10.40 26.38 -20.64
N THR A 641 9.72 25.26 -20.38
CA THR A 641 8.86 25.13 -19.21
C THR A 641 9.72 25.32 -17.97
N ARG A 642 9.24 26.10 -17.00
CA ARG A 642 9.91 26.35 -15.73
C ARG A 642 8.88 26.65 -14.66
N ALA A 643 8.66 25.72 -13.75
CA ALA A 643 7.64 25.86 -12.70
C ALA A 643 8.12 25.23 -11.39
N TYR A 644 7.71 25.85 -10.27
CA TYR A 644 8.02 25.41 -8.91
C TYR A 644 6.81 25.66 -8.01
N HIS A 645 6.54 24.72 -7.10
CA HIS A 645 5.58 24.89 -6.03
C HIS A 645 6.05 24.16 -4.77
N ALA A 646 5.77 24.75 -3.62
CA ALA A 646 5.94 24.11 -2.32
C ALA A 646 4.64 24.20 -1.55
N GLY A 647 4.32 23.11 -0.86
CA GLY A 647 3.15 23.04 -0.01
C GLY A 647 3.38 22.20 1.24
N THR A 648 2.43 22.30 2.15
CA THR A 648 2.43 21.62 3.44
C THR A 648 1.27 20.64 3.53
N PHE A 649 1.35 19.70 4.46
CA PHE A 649 0.25 18.79 4.76
C PHE A 649 0.29 18.37 6.23
N ALA A 650 -0.89 18.16 6.79
CA ALA A 650 -1.13 17.60 8.10
C ALA A 650 -2.32 16.63 8.00
N GLY A 651 -2.27 15.53 8.75
CA GLY A 651 -3.35 14.56 8.76
C GLY A 651 -3.34 13.67 9.98
N LEU A 652 -4.52 13.24 10.38
CA LEU A 652 -4.75 12.32 11.48
C LEU A 652 -5.80 11.30 11.08
N ILE A 653 -5.45 10.02 11.19
CA ILE A 653 -6.37 8.89 11.04
C ILE A 653 -6.43 8.12 12.35
N ILE A 654 -7.63 7.79 12.79
CA ILE A 654 -7.93 7.15 14.07
C ILE A 654 -8.90 6.01 13.81
N THR A 655 -8.54 4.84 14.33
CA THR A 655 -9.43 3.70 14.52
C THR A 655 -9.52 3.43 16.01
N THR A 656 -10.73 3.24 16.52
CA THR A 656 -10.98 2.80 17.89
C THR A 656 -11.77 1.51 17.88
N ARG A 657 -11.54 0.63 18.83
CA ARG A 657 -12.10 -0.73 18.82
C ARG A 657 -12.50 -1.17 20.23
N SER A 658 -13.66 -1.81 20.30
CA SER A 658 -14.14 -2.61 21.43
C SER A 658 -14.18 -4.08 21.05
N ASP A 659 -14.71 -4.95 21.93
CA ASP A 659 -14.90 -6.36 21.61
C ASP A 659 -15.93 -6.61 20.50
N THR A 660 -16.93 -5.73 20.36
CA THR A 660 -18.09 -5.93 19.47
C THR A 660 -18.27 -4.82 18.43
N SER A 661 -17.44 -3.77 18.47
CA SER A 661 -17.58 -2.60 17.59
C SER A 661 -16.25 -1.93 17.28
N ALA A 662 -16.28 -1.08 16.24
CA ALA A 662 -15.18 -0.17 15.92
C ALA A 662 -15.74 1.19 15.51
N GLY A 663 -14.90 2.21 15.59
CA GLY A 663 -15.21 3.57 15.18
C GLY A 663 -14.01 4.19 14.50
N TRP A 664 -14.27 5.06 13.51
CA TRP A 664 -13.22 5.60 12.65
C TRP A 664 -13.41 7.09 12.39
N ALA A 665 -12.30 7.82 12.38
CA ALA A 665 -12.26 9.21 11.97
C ALA A 665 -10.94 9.53 11.25
N LYS A 666 -11.03 10.42 10.28
CA LYS A 666 -9.93 11.01 9.53
C LYS A 666 -10.14 12.50 9.34
N GLY A 667 -9.06 13.26 9.49
CA GLY A 667 -9.00 14.65 9.12
C GLY A 667 -7.67 14.95 8.42
N GLY A 668 -7.71 15.91 7.51
CA GLY A 668 -6.53 16.40 6.82
C GLY A 668 -6.70 17.86 6.41
N SER A 669 -5.59 18.57 6.34
CA SER A 669 -5.47 19.89 5.72
C SER A 669 -4.01 20.14 5.32
N TRP A 670 -3.74 21.19 4.56
CA TRP A 670 -2.39 21.74 4.47
C TRP A 670 -2.04 22.65 5.65
N ARG A 671 -3.00 23.03 6.48
CA ARG A 671 -2.80 23.80 7.72
C ARG A 671 -2.94 22.91 8.94
N LEU A 672 -1.97 22.95 9.86
CA LEU A 672 -2.02 22.11 11.07
C LEU A 672 -3.15 22.52 12.01
N GLU A 673 -3.47 23.82 12.09
CA GLU A 673 -4.50 24.36 12.98
C GLU A 673 -5.93 23.91 12.62
N GLU A 674 -6.16 23.51 11.36
CA GLU A 674 -7.45 22.98 10.91
C GLU A 674 -7.68 21.52 11.34
N ILE A 675 -6.66 20.87 11.91
CA ILE A 675 -6.78 19.52 12.47
C ILE A 675 -7.23 19.61 13.94
N ASP A 676 -8.54 19.61 14.16
CA ASP A 676 -9.13 19.46 15.51
C ASP A 676 -8.99 18.00 15.99
N TYR A 677 -7.77 17.62 16.40
CA TYR A 677 -7.47 16.26 16.86
C TYR A 677 -8.31 15.83 18.07
N PRO A 678 -8.68 16.69 19.05
CA PRO A 678 -9.61 16.28 20.10
C PRO A 678 -11.02 15.97 19.57
N ALA A 679 -11.53 16.71 18.58
CA ALA A 679 -12.83 16.42 17.97
C ALA A 679 -12.81 15.12 17.16
N LEU A 680 -11.75 14.90 16.36
CA LEU A 680 -11.57 13.64 15.62
C LEU A 680 -11.48 12.43 16.57
N ALA A 681 -10.79 12.58 17.70
CA ALA A 681 -10.75 11.54 18.73
C ALA A 681 -12.14 11.24 19.30
N ARG A 682 -12.91 12.29 19.65
CA ARG A 682 -14.29 12.14 20.14
C ARG A 682 -15.19 11.47 19.11
N GLU A 683 -15.07 11.85 17.83
CA GLU A 683 -15.84 11.27 16.74
C GLU A 683 -15.59 9.76 16.61
N ALA A 684 -14.32 9.34 16.56
CA ALA A 684 -13.97 7.93 16.46
C ALA A 684 -14.43 7.14 17.69
N VAL A 685 -14.23 7.69 18.90
CA VAL A 685 -14.66 7.06 20.17
C VAL A 685 -16.17 6.94 20.25
N ASP A 686 -16.93 7.98 19.92
CA ASP A 686 -18.40 7.97 19.93
C ASP A 686 -18.96 6.89 19.00
N LYS A 687 -18.42 6.80 17.77
CA LYS A 687 -18.80 5.78 16.79
C LYS A 687 -18.58 4.36 17.33
N ALA A 688 -17.44 4.10 17.99
CA ALA A 688 -17.18 2.81 18.61
C ALA A 688 -18.11 2.52 19.81
N VAL A 689 -18.32 3.50 20.70
CA VAL A 689 -19.19 3.33 21.88
C VAL A 689 -20.63 3.03 21.47
N ARG A 690 -21.18 3.81 20.54
CA ARG A 690 -22.55 3.62 20.03
C ARG A 690 -22.69 2.39 19.16
N GLY A 691 -21.60 1.95 18.54
CA GLY A 691 -21.53 0.76 17.68
C GLY A 691 -21.60 -0.57 18.43
N ARG A 692 -21.55 -0.59 19.77
CA ARG A 692 -21.49 -1.82 20.57
C ARG A 692 -22.72 -2.71 20.34
N ASP A 693 -22.44 -4.00 20.27
CA ASP A 693 -23.45 -5.08 20.17
C ASP A 693 -24.39 -4.92 18.95
N PRO A 694 -23.84 -4.88 17.72
CA PRO A 694 -24.61 -4.64 16.51
C PRO A 694 -25.60 -5.77 16.21
N GLN A 695 -26.79 -5.39 15.74
CA GLN A 695 -27.86 -6.33 15.40
C GLN A 695 -27.88 -6.62 13.90
N PRO A 696 -28.17 -7.86 13.48
CA PRO A 696 -28.37 -8.15 12.07
C PRO A 696 -29.67 -7.51 11.56
N ILE A 697 -29.69 -7.12 10.29
CA ILE A 697 -30.91 -6.73 9.59
C ILE A 697 -31.05 -7.55 8.31
N THR A 698 -32.24 -7.58 7.72
CA THR A 698 -32.43 -8.25 6.42
C THR A 698 -31.74 -7.46 5.30
N PRO A 699 -30.84 -8.05 4.49
CA PRO A 699 -30.32 -7.40 3.29
C PRO A 699 -31.44 -6.99 2.34
N GLY A 700 -31.23 -5.89 1.62
CA GLY A 700 -32.19 -5.36 0.67
C GLY A 700 -31.89 -3.91 0.33
N GLU A 701 -32.86 -3.25 -0.26
CA GLU A 701 -32.80 -1.82 -0.57
C GLU A 701 -33.25 -0.98 0.62
N TYR A 702 -32.46 0.03 0.96
CA TYR A 702 -32.76 0.97 2.04
C TYR A 702 -32.53 2.40 1.58
N THR A 703 -33.33 3.34 2.07
CA THR A 703 -32.93 4.75 2.13
C THR A 703 -31.71 4.86 3.03
N VAL A 704 -30.69 5.59 2.59
CA VAL A 704 -29.45 5.73 3.35
C VAL A 704 -29.04 7.19 3.51
N VAL A 705 -28.55 7.54 4.69
CA VAL A 705 -27.80 8.76 4.95
C VAL A 705 -26.33 8.37 5.00
N LEU A 706 -25.55 8.84 4.05
CA LEU A 706 -24.11 8.61 3.95
C LEU A 706 -23.36 9.78 4.60
N ASP A 707 -22.51 9.48 5.57
CA ASP A 707 -21.56 10.42 6.16
C ASP A 707 -20.44 10.77 5.14
N HIS A 708 -19.66 11.81 5.44
CA HIS A 708 -18.62 12.37 4.58
C HIS A 708 -17.65 11.30 4.05
N TYR A 709 -17.29 10.28 4.84
CA TYR A 709 -16.32 9.26 4.43
C TYR A 709 -16.87 8.22 3.44
N ALA A 710 -18.17 7.95 3.48
CA ALA A 710 -18.82 7.15 2.46
C ALA A 710 -18.93 7.92 1.13
N VAL A 711 -19.10 9.24 1.19
CA VAL A 711 -19.14 10.12 0.01
C VAL A 711 -17.73 10.34 -0.57
N ASP A 712 -16.69 10.42 0.26
CA ASP A 712 -15.28 10.43 -0.15
C ASP A 712 -14.94 9.21 -1.02
N ASP A 713 -15.29 8.00 -0.57
CA ASP A 713 -15.09 6.75 -1.34
C ASP A 713 -15.80 6.81 -2.71
N ILE A 714 -17.00 7.39 -2.77
CA ILE A 714 -17.75 7.58 -4.02
C ILE A 714 -16.98 8.50 -4.99
N LEU A 715 -16.54 9.67 -4.53
CA LEU A 715 -15.83 10.62 -5.40
C LEU A 715 -14.46 10.10 -5.85
N GLU A 716 -13.71 9.46 -4.95
CA GLU A 716 -12.42 8.86 -5.29
C GLU A 716 -12.59 7.78 -6.37
N ALA A 717 -13.60 6.90 -6.22
CA ALA A 717 -13.90 5.88 -7.21
C ALA A 717 -14.33 6.47 -8.57
N LEU A 718 -15.21 7.48 -8.58
CA LEU A 718 -15.61 8.13 -9.83
C LEU A 718 -14.41 8.76 -10.55
N SER A 719 -13.46 9.34 -9.82
CA SER A 719 -12.26 9.91 -10.40
C SER A 719 -11.34 8.86 -11.00
N LEU A 720 -10.91 7.89 -10.18
CA LEU A 720 -9.95 6.85 -10.56
C LEU A 720 -10.46 5.99 -11.72
N TYR A 721 -11.77 5.78 -11.83
CA TYR A 721 -12.36 4.85 -12.79
C TYR A 721 -13.12 5.51 -13.95
N GLY A 722 -13.17 6.84 -14.05
CA GLY A 722 -13.83 7.44 -15.21
C GLY A 722 -13.66 8.93 -15.50
N MET A 723 -13.20 9.77 -14.57
CA MET A 723 -13.10 11.22 -14.84
C MET A 723 -11.92 11.60 -15.75
N GLY A 724 -10.93 10.73 -15.93
CA GLY A 724 -9.80 10.94 -16.85
C GLY A 724 -10.13 10.60 -18.31
N ALA A 725 -9.70 11.45 -19.24
CA ALA A 725 -9.98 11.32 -20.67
C ALA A 725 -9.53 9.99 -21.27
N GLN A 726 -8.41 9.43 -20.82
CA GLN A 726 -7.94 8.12 -21.30
C GLN A 726 -9.01 7.02 -21.10
N ALA A 727 -9.70 7.00 -19.96
CA ALA A 727 -10.75 6.01 -19.70
C ALA A 727 -11.97 6.20 -20.62
N VAL A 728 -12.26 7.45 -21.01
CA VAL A 728 -13.33 7.79 -21.96
C VAL A 728 -12.96 7.37 -23.38
N GLN A 729 -11.75 7.68 -23.83
CA GLN A 729 -11.20 7.30 -25.13
C GLN A 729 -11.14 5.78 -25.32
N GLU A 730 -10.80 5.05 -24.25
CA GLU A 730 -10.80 3.58 -24.21
C GLU A 730 -12.22 2.98 -24.07
N GLY A 731 -13.27 3.81 -23.98
CA GLY A 731 -14.67 3.36 -23.92
C GLY A 731 -15.09 2.69 -22.61
N ARG A 732 -14.27 2.81 -21.56
CA ARG A 732 -14.49 2.16 -20.26
C ARG A 732 -15.02 3.08 -19.17
N SER A 733 -14.94 4.40 -19.34
CA SER A 733 -15.41 5.35 -18.33
C SER A 733 -16.92 5.26 -18.06
N TRP A 734 -17.34 5.59 -16.84
CA TRP A 734 -18.75 5.83 -16.52
C TRP A 734 -19.33 7.06 -17.23
N MET A 735 -18.49 8.00 -17.69
CA MET A 735 -18.91 9.18 -18.43
C MET A 735 -19.28 8.87 -19.89
N CYS A 736 -18.93 7.69 -20.40
CA CYS A 736 -19.26 7.27 -21.75
C CYS A 736 -20.79 7.29 -21.96
N ASP A 737 -21.24 7.98 -22.99
CA ASP A 737 -22.65 8.23 -23.35
C ASP A 737 -23.45 9.12 -22.39
N LEU A 738 -22.84 9.65 -21.31
CA LEU A 738 -23.50 10.53 -20.34
C LEU A 738 -23.14 12.01 -20.49
N GLN A 739 -22.08 12.35 -21.23
CA GLN A 739 -21.68 13.76 -21.44
C GLN A 739 -22.83 14.60 -22.02
N GLY A 740 -23.06 15.76 -21.41
CA GLY A 740 -24.17 16.68 -21.71
C GLY A 740 -25.54 16.20 -21.22
N LYS A 741 -25.64 15.03 -20.59
CA LYS A 741 -26.89 14.47 -20.07
C LYS A 741 -26.93 14.56 -18.55
N ARG A 742 -28.15 14.69 -18.03
CA ARG A 742 -28.43 14.59 -16.59
C ARG A 742 -28.40 13.11 -16.18
N ALA A 743 -27.34 12.71 -15.50
CA ALA A 743 -27.20 11.34 -14.97
C ALA A 743 -27.32 11.28 -13.44
N MET A 744 -27.17 12.42 -12.75
CA MET A 744 -27.27 12.51 -11.29
C MET A 744 -28.39 13.49 -10.89
N SER A 745 -28.79 13.48 -9.62
CA SER A 745 -29.84 14.39 -9.13
C SER A 745 -29.40 15.86 -9.23
N GLN A 746 -30.36 16.78 -9.36
CA GLN A 746 -30.08 18.21 -9.51
C GLN A 746 -29.18 18.82 -8.41
N PRO A 747 -29.26 18.42 -7.12
CA PRO A 747 -28.37 18.96 -6.09
C PRO A 747 -26.89 18.57 -6.26
N VAL A 748 -26.57 17.57 -7.08
CA VAL A 748 -25.21 17.06 -7.23
C VAL A 748 -24.40 17.93 -8.18
N SER A 749 -23.39 18.63 -7.66
CA SER A 749 -22.34 19.25 -8.46
C SER A 749 -20.98 18.81 -7.94
N ILE A 750 -20.10 18.39 -8.85
CA ILE A 750 -18.76 17.88 -8.57
C ILE A 750 -17.75 18.59 -9.48
N TRP A 751 -16.68 19.13 -8.91
CA TRP A 751 -15.62 19.78 -9.67
C TRP A 751 -14.23 19.45 -9.11
N ASP A 752 -13.22 19.61 -9.95
CA ASP A 752 -11.81 19.61 -9.57
C ASP A 752 -11.24 21.04 -9.67
N ASP A 753 -10.43 21.46 -8.71
CA ASP A 753 -9.79 22.77 -8.74
C ASP A 753 -8.39 22.73 -8.12
N GLY A 754 -7.33 22.75 -8.95
CA GLY A 754 -5.95 22.74 -8.47
C GLY A 754 -5.53 23.98 -7.66
N GLY A 755 -6.28 25.08 -7.72
CA GLY A 755 -5.97 26.33 -7.00
C GLY A 755 -6.75 26.54 -5.70
N ALA A 756 -7.73 25.69 -5.40
CA ALA A 756 -8.67 25.88 -4.30
C ALA A 756 -8.03 25.69 -2.91
N LEU A 757 -8.02 26.76 -2.11
CA LEU A 757 -7.38 26.83 -0.79
C LEU A 757 -8.09 26.03 0.32
N ASP A 758 -9.35 25.67 0.09
CA ASP A 758 -10.17 24.83 0.96
C ASP A 758 -10.07 23.32 0.59
N GLY A 759 -9.22 22.97 -0.38
CA GLY A 759 -8.78 21.61 -0.69
C GLY A 759 -7.29 21.41 -0.40
N TRP A 760 -6.59 20.69 -1.28
CA TRP A 760 -5.13 20.55 -1.27
C TRP A 760 -4.52 21.13 -2.56
N PRO A 761 -4.14 22.42 -2.56
CA PRO A 761 -3.78 23.11 -3.80
C PRO A 761 -2.47 22.61 -4.42
N MET A 762 -2.49 22.42 -5.74
CA MET A 762 -1.36 22.09 -6.59
C MET A 762 -1.52 22.84 -7.95
N PRO A 763 -0.70 23.89 -8.23
CA PRO A 763 -0.99 24.83 -9.32
C PRO A 763 -0.66 24.33 -10.73
N PHE A 764 0.13 23.27 -10.87
CA PHE A 764 0.49 22.66 -12.15
C PHE A 764 0.66 21.16 -12.01
N ASP A 765 0.53 20.43 -13.11
CA ASP A 765 0.75 18.98 -13.16
C ASP A 765 2.22 18.60 -13.37
N VAL A 766 2.56 17.31 -13.45
CA VAL A 766 3.99 16.91 -13.60
C VAL A 766 4.61 17.31 -14.93
N GLU A 767 3.80 17.72 -15.93
CA GLU A 767 4.28 18.22 -17.22
C GLU A 767 4.54 19.74 -17.20
N GLY A 768 4.18 20.41 -16.10
CA GLY A 768 4.26 21.86 -15.97
C GLY A 768 3.06 22.61 -16.55
N VAL A 769 1.98 21.90 -16.90
CA VAL A 769 0.75 22.53 -17.39
C VAL A 769 -0.04 23.07 -16.19
N PRO A 770 -0.45 24.36 -16.19
CA PRO A 770 -1.28 24.92 -15.14
C PRO A 770 -2.58 24.13 -14.95
N ARG A 771 -2.90 23.77 -13.70
CA ARG A 771 -4.14 23.04 -13.41
C ARG A 771 -5.34 23.96 -13.58
N GLN A 772 -6.30 23.53 -14.38
CA GLN A 772 -7.55 24.25 -14.60
C GLN A 772 -8.64 23.75 -13.65
N ARG A 773 -9.56 24.64 -13.28
CA ARG A 773 -10.81 24.24 -12.63
C ARG A 773 -11.72 23.56 -13.65
N MET A 774 -12.19 22.36 -13.31
CA MET A 774 -13.02 21.53 -14.18
C MET A 774 -14.33 21.18 -13.49
N GLU A 775 -15.44 21.69 -14.02
CA GLU A 775 -16.79 21.28 -13.61
C GLU A 775 -17.10 19.92 -14.24
N LEU A 776 -16.99 18.83 -13.47
CA LEU A 776 -17.13 17.45 -13.97
C LEU A 776 -18.60 17.01 -13.98
N VAL A 777 -19.36 17.47 -12.98
CA VAL A 777 -20.82 17.34 -12.90
C VAL A 777 -21.38 18.67 -12.44
N GLU A 778 -22.32 19.25 -13.19
CA GLU A 778 -22.99 20.49 -12.80
C GLU A 778 -24.50 20.28 -12.70
N ASN A 779 -25.05 20.46 -11.49
CA ASN A 779 -26.46 20.27 -11.20
C ASN A 779 -27.01 18.96 -11.77
N GLY A 780 -26.26 17.86 -11.61
CA GLY A 780 -26.58 16.53 -12.09
C GLY A 780 -26.23 16.23 -13.56
N VAL A 781 -25.77 17.22 -14.33
CA VAL A 781 -25.37 17.07 -15.73
C VAL A 781 -23.88 16.73 -15.81
N VAL A 782 -23.55 15.64 -16.50
CA VAL A 782 -22.16 15.18 -16.67
C VAL A 782 -21.49 15.99 -17.78
N ASN A 783 -20.32 16.57 -17.49
CA ASN A 783 -19.54 17.38 -18.43
C ASN A 783 -18.38 16.57 -19.05
N GLY A 784 -17.34 17.23 -19.55
CA GLY A 784 -16.16 16.60 -20.15
C GLY A 784 -15.15 16.08 -19.11
N PRO A 785 -14.30 15.11 -19.49
CA PRO A 785 -13.27 14.57 -18.62
C PRO A 785 -12.08 15.53 -18.44
N VAL A 786 -11.17 15.19 -17.53
CA VAL A 786 -9.87 15.87 -17.39
C VAL A 786 -8.83 15.28 -18.34
N HIS A 787 -7.90 16.12 -18.82
CA HIS A 787 -6.88 15.76 -19.80
C HIS A 787 -5.45 16.04 -19.30
N ASN A 788 -4.53 15.19 -19.76
CA ASN A 788 -3.10 15.48 -19.85
C ASN A 788 -2.77 15.93 -21.29
N THR A 789 -1.50 16.24 -21.57
CA THR A 789 -1.08 16.69 -22.91
C THR A 789 -1.34 15.67 -24.01
N TYR A 790 -1.09 14.39 -23.73
CA TYR A 790 -1.26 13.31 -24.70
C TYR A 790 -2.73 13.11 -25.09
N THR A 791 -3.61 12.93 -24.10
CA THR A 791 -5.05 12.71 -24.30
C THR A 791 -5.74 13.95 -24.88
N ALA A 792 -5.30 15.15 -24.50
CA ALA A 792 -5.79 16.39 -25.09
C ALA A 792 -5.49 16.47 -26.60
N ALA A 793 -4.28 16.08 -27.01
CA ALA A 793 -3.90 16.08 -28.41
C ALA A 793 -4.70 15.07 -29.24
N GLN A 794 -5.01 13.89 -28.69
CA GLN A 794 -5.86 12.90 -29.36
C GLN A 794 -7.28 13.42 -29.63
N ASP A 795 -7.83 14.22 -28.71
CA ASP A 795 -9.18 14.79 -28.84
C ASP A 795 -9.20 16.18 -29.50
N GLY A 796 -8.04 16.74 -29.84
CA GLY A 796 -7.92 18.07 -30.45
C GLY A 796 -8.30 19.23 -29.50
N VAL A 797 -8.14 19.03 -28.18
CA VAL A 797 -8.41 20.01 -27.13
C VAL A 797 -7.11 20.44 -26.41
N GLN A 798 -7.22 21.36 -25.45
CA GLN A 798 -6.08 21.74 -24.60
C GLN A 798 -6.01 20.86 -23.35
N SER A 799 -4.79 20.61 -22.86
CA SER A 799 -4.58 19.95 -21.58
C SER A 799 -5.19 20.78 -20.44
N THR A 800 -5.84 20.11 -19.50
CA THR A 800 -6.44 20.74 -18.32
C THR A 800 -5.47 20.74 -17.13
N GLY A 801 -4.26 20.19 -17.30
CA GLY A 801 -3.26 20.08 -16.26
C GLY A 801 -3.56 18.96 -15.26
N HIS A 802 -3.83 17.74 -15.74
CA HIS A 802 -4.21 16.62 -14.88
C HIS A 802 -3.29 15.40 -14.98
N GLN A 803 -2.06 15.56 -15.48
CA GLN A 803 -1.04 14.52 -15.36
C GLN A 803 -0.51 14.44 -13.91
N GLN A 804 -1.19 13.70 -13.05
CA GLN A 804 -0.87 13.63 -11.61
C GLN A 804 0.47 12.91 -11.32
N TYR A 805 0.75 11.84 -12.07
CA TYR A 805 1.96 11.04 -11.92
C TYR A 805 2.80 11.12 -13.19
N PHE A 806 4.13 10.95 -13.05
CA PHE A 806 5.05 10.98 -14.18
C PHE A 806 4.71 9.98 -15.30
N THR A 807 4.00 8.91 -14.93
CA THR A 807 3.40 7.94 -15.84
C THR A 807 1.95 7.68 -15.44
N GLY A 808 1.07 7.47 -16.41
CA GLY A 808 -0.32 7.07 -16.15
C GLY A 808 -1.35 8.02 -16.77
N PRO A 809 -2.64 7.74 -16.55
CA PRO A 809 -3.75 8.52 -17.09
C PRO A 809 -3.89 9.88 -16.39
N PRO A 810 -4.64 10.83 -16.99
CA PRO A 810 -5.03 12.04 -16.28
C PRO A 810 -6.00 11.74 -15.12
N ILE A 811 -5.82 12.41 -13.98
CA ILE A 811 -6.58 12.18 -12.74
C ILE A 811 -7.04 13.51 -12.14
N ALA A 812 -8.31 13.59 -11.77
CA ALA A 812 -8.86 14.69 -10.96
C ALA A 812 -8.58 14.40 -9.48
N SER A 813 -7.68 15.18 -8.87
CA SER A 813 -7.08 14.87 -7.56
C SER A 813 -7.42 15.85 -6.43
N ASN A 814 -8.07 16.99 -6.72
CA ASN A 814 -8.54 17.94 -5.70
C ASN A 814 -10.03 18.22 -5.94
N LEU A 815 -10.86 17.29 -5.48
CA LEU A 815 -12.28 17.22 -5.81
C LEU A 815 -13.16 17.82 -4.74
N PHE A 816 -14.30 18.34 -5.17
CA PHE A 816 -15.29 18.98 -4.32
C PHE A 816 -16.68 18.54 -4.72
N MET A 817 -17.55 18.35 -3.73
CA MET A 817 -18.99 18.24 -3.93
C MET A 817 -19.69 19.42 -3.27
N ARG A 818 -20.63 20.04 -3.99
CA ARG A 818 -21.35 21.22 -3.50
C ARG A 818 -22.15 20.88 -2.23
N PRO A 819 -21.98 21.63 -1.12
CA PRO A 819 -22.84 21.48 0.06
C PRO A 819 -24.28 21.91 -0.23
N GLY A 820 -25.23 21.30 0.47
CA GLY A 820 -26.65 21.65 0.48
C GLY A 820 -26.98 22.60 1.64
N SER A 821 -28.14 22.37 2.26
CA SER A 821 -28.70 23.27 3.28
C SER A 821 -29.28 22.55 4.50
N SER A 822 -29.09 21.24 4.60
CA SER A 822 -29.60 20.44 5.71
C SER A 822 -28.44 19.87 6.51
N SER A 823 -28.52 19.93 7.84
CA SER A 823 -27.59 19.22 8.72
C SER A 823 -27.75 17.70 8.59
N VAL A 824 -26.75 16.94 9.03
CA VAL A 824 -26.82 15.46 9.06
C VAL A 824 -28.00 15.01 9.94
N GLU A 825 -28.23 15.69 11.06
CA GLU A 825 -29.33 15.45 11.97
C GLU A 825 -30.69 15.66 11.29
N GLU A 826 -30.83 16.69 10.44
CA GLU A 826 -32.06 16.92 9.67
C GLU A 826 -32.26 15.86 8.56
N LEU A 827 -31.18 15.41 7.91
CA LEU A 827 -31.24 14.31 6.95
C LEU A 827 -31.72 13.02 7.63
N ILE A 828 -31.21 12.71 8.82
CA ILE A 828 -31.66 11.58 9.66
C ILE A 828 -33.12 11.78 10.07
N ALA A 829 -33.48 12.96 10.61
CA ALA A 829 -34.85 13.27 11.05
C ALA A 829 -35.89 13.15 9.92
N SER A 830 -35.49 13.42 8.68
CA SER A 830 -36.36 13.28 7.49
C SER A 830 -36.53 11.83 7.01
N THR A 831 -35.90 10.86 7.66
CA THR A 831 -35.87 9.45 7.22
C THR A 831 -36.75 8.61 8.13
N GLU A 832 -37.91 8.16 7.61
CA GLU A 832 -38.84 7.30 8.37
C GLU A 832 -38.22 5.95 8.70
N ARG A 833 -37.56 5.30 7.74
CA ARG A 833 -36.81 4.07 7.96
C ARG A 833 -35.64 3.97 6.98
N GLY A 834 -34.44 3.75 7.49
CA GLY A 834 -33.24 3.73 6.66
C GLY A 834 -31.98 3.37 7.44
N LEU A 835 -30.82 3.62 6.86
CA LEU A 835 -29.53 3.40 7.50
C LEU A 835 -28.69 4.66 7.48
N TYR A 836 -28.01 4.94 8.59
CA TYR A 836 -26.90 5.89 8.63
C TYR A 836 -25.59 5.12 8.51
N ILE A 837 -24.81 5.43 7.47
CA ILE A 837 -23.58 4.73 7.12
C ILE A 837 -22.43 5.72 7.20
N THR A 838 -21.51 5.48 8.13
CA THR A 838 -20.36 6.37 8.33
C THR A 838 -19.27 6.20 7.28
N ARG A 839 -19.04 4.97 6.83
CA ARG A 839 -17.91 4.63 5.96
C ARG A 839 -18.14 3.35 5.16
N PHE A 840 -17.60 3.32 3.94
CA PHE A 840 -17.39 2.09 3.17
C PHE A 840 -15.97 1.56 3.33
N PHE A 841 -15.83 0.25 3.23
CA PHE A 841 -14.57 -0.46 3.40
C PHE A 841 -14.42 -1.54 2.32
N TYR A 842 -13.17 -1.78 1.92
CA TYR A 842 -12.78 -2.81 0.95
C TYR A 842 -13.54 -2.69 -0.38
N THR A 843 -13.72 -1.46 -0.86
CA THR A 843 -14.44 -1.16 -2.09
C THR A 843 -13.61 -1.55 -3.32
N ARG A 844 -14.22 -2.27 -4.24
CA ARG A 844 -13.59 -2.78 -5.47
C ARG A 844 -14.50 -2.53 -6.66
N LEU A 845 -13.91 -2.10 -7.76
CA LEU A 845 -14.62 -1.91 -9.02
C LEU A 845 -15.03 -3.28 -9.58
N SER A 846 -16.34 -3.45 -9.75
CA SER A 846 -16.95 -4.62 -10.38
C SER A 846 -17.24 -4.38 -11.86
N HIS A 847 -17.66 -3.16 -12.23
CA HIS A 847 -17.93 -2.81 -13.63
C HIS A 847 -17.73 -1.31 -13.91
N ASN A 848 -17.01 -0.97 -14.99
CA ASN A 848 -16.53 0.38 -15.22
C ASN A 848 -17.64 1.38 -15.64
N ARG A 849 -18.53 1.01 -16.58
CA ARG A 849 -19.49 1.95 -17.22
C ARG A 849 -20.53 2.58 -16.29
N GLY A 850 -20.72 2.05 -15.08
CA GLY A 850 -21.60 2.63 -14.06
C GLY A 850 -20.86 2.96 -12.76
N CYS A 851 -19.52 2.83 -12.75
CA CYS A 851 -18.74 2.76 -11.53
C CYS A 851 -19.41 1.84 -10.49
N VAL A 852 -19.67 0.59 -10.91
CA VAL A 852 -20.34 -0.39 -10.05
C VAL A 852 -19.31 -0.92 -9.07
N MET A 853 -19.51 -0.61 -7.80
CA MET A 853 -18.60 -0.95 -6.71
C MET A 853 -19.21 -2.08 -5.88
N THR A 854 -18.36 -3.01 -5.46
CA THR A 854 -18.69 -3.96 -4.40
C THR A 854 -17.83 -3.67 -3.18
N GLY A 855 -18.40 -3.80 -1.99
CA GLY A 855 -17.71 -3.49 -0.75
C GLY A 855 -18.58 -3.83 0.44
N MET A 856 -18.26 -3.22 1.58
CA MET A 856 -19.06 -3.35 2.79
C MET A 856 -19.12 -2.06 3.60
N THR A 857 -20.15 -1.90 4.41
CA THR A 857 -20.17 -0.87 5.46
C THR A 857 -19.19 -1.24 6.56
N ARG A 858 -18.67 -0.24 7.30
CA ARG A 858 -17.78 -0.48 8.46
C ARG A 858 -17.74 0.71 9.41
N ASP A 859 -17.29 0.48 10.65
CA ASP A 859 -16.94 1.50 11.64
C ASP A 859 -18.08 2.50 11.98
N GLY A 860 -19.31 1.99 12.07
CA GLY A 860 -20.49 2.75 12.50
C GLY A 860 -21.66 2.72 11.49
N THR A 861 -22.36 1.59 11.40
CA THR A 861 -23.63 1.50 10.66
C THR A 861 -24.79 1.45 11.66
N PHE A 862 -25.80 2.31 11.46
CA PHE A 862 -26.92 2.45 12.40
C PHE A 862 -28.27 2.41 11.69
N LEU A 863 -29.26 1.79 12.33
CA LEU A 863 -30.65 1.84 11.88
C LEU A 863 -31.25 3.21 12.20
N ILE A 864 -31.94 3.80 11.22
CA ILE A 864 -32.81 4.96 11.40
C ILE A 864 -34.25 4.46 11.42
N GLU A 865 -35.03 4.84 12.45
CA GLU A 865 -36.48 4.68 12.49
C GLU A 865 -37.13 5.92 13.08
N ASP A 866 -38.25 6.36 12.49
CA ASP A 866 -39.02 7.53 12.90
C ASP A 866 -38.16 8.80 13.04
N GLY A 867 -37.14 8.95 12.18
CA GLY A 867 -36.22 10.09 12.20
C GLY A 867 -35.13 10.03 13.28
N GLU A 868 -34.97 8.91 13.99
CA GLU A 868 -33.98 8.76 15.06
C GLU A 868 -33.04 7.57 14.82
N LEU A 869 -31.79 7.71 15.27
CA LEU A 869 -30.85 6.58 15.29
C LEU A 869 -31.22 5.63 16.42
N ARG A 870 -31.50 4.36 16.09
CA ARG A 870 -32.02 3.36 17.04
C ARG A 870 -30.92 2.49 17.63
N HIS A 871 -30.38 1.59 16.84
CA HIS A 871 -29.36 0.65 17.28
C HIS A 871 -28.32 0.43 16.17
N PRO A 872 -27.08 0.03 16.53
CA PRO A 872 -26.09 -0.34 15.55
C PRO A 872 -26.49 -1.61 14.79
N VAL A 873 -26.02 -1.69 13.57
CA VAL A 873 -26.31 -2.76 12.60
C VAL A 873 -25.00 -3.46 12.22
N LYS A 874 -25.05 -4.78 12.05
CA LYS A 874 -23.91 -5.55 11.54
C LYS A 874 -23.51 -5.06 10.15
N ASP A 875 -22.21 -5.09 9.85
CA ASP A 875 -21.71 -4.64 8.55
C ASP A 875 -22.43 -5.34 7.38
N LEU A 876 -22.80 -4.57 6.38
CA LEU A 876 -23.56 -5.03 5.22
C LEU A 876 -22.67 -5.07 3.99
N ARG A 877 -22.75 -6.13 3.20
CA ARG A 877 -22.14 -6.20 1.87
C ARG A 877 -23.04 -5.52 0.85
N PHE A 878 -22.44 -4.84 -0.12
CA PHE A 878 -23.17 -4.20 -1.20
C PHE A 878 -22.53 -4.43 -2.56
N THR A 879 -23.35 -4.29 -3.60
CA THR A 879 -22.94 -4.09 -4.99
C THR A 879 -23.85 -3.00 -5.55
N GLN A 880 -23.27 -1.82 -5.84
CA GLN A 880 -24.03 -0.62 -6.17
C GLN A 880 -23.32 0.19 -7.25
N SER A 881 -24.06 0.68 -8.25
CA SER A 881 -23.56 1.75 -9.14
C SER A 881 -23.53 3.05 -8.36
N TYR A 882 -22.35 3.68 -8.30
CA TYR A 882 -22.20 4.99 -7.68
C TYR A 882 -22.82 6.11 -8.49
N VAL A 883 -22.87 5.97 -9.82
CA VAL A 883 -23.62 6.91 -10.68
C VAL A 883 -25.11 6.83 -10.38
N ASP A 884 -25.68 5.61 -10.32
CA ASP A 884 -27.10 5.43 -10.00
C ASP A 884 -27.43 5.85 -8.56
N ALA A 885 -26.51 5.61 -7.62
CA ALA A 885 -26.65 6.09 -6.24
C ALA A 885 -26.78 7.61 -6.19
N LEU A 886 -25.91 8.34 -6.90
CA LEU A 886 -25.98 9.80 -7.00
C LEU A 886 -27.16 10.31 -7.84
N ALA A 887 -27.79 9.47 -8.66
CA ALA A 887 -29.05 9.77 -9.34
C ALA A 887 -30.26 9.78 -8.40
N GLY A 888 -30.14 9.11 -7.25
CA GLY A 888 -31.16 9.02 -6.20
C GLY A 888 -30.94 9.94 -5.00
N VAL A 889 -30.14 11.01 -5.11
CA VAL A 889 -29.92 11.95 -4.01
C VAL A 889 -31.19 12.77 -3.72
N GLU A 890 -31.68 12.69 -2.49
CA GLU A 890 -32.82 13.47 -1.99
C GLU A 890 -32.40 14.73 -1.25
N GLY A 891 -31.23 14.71 -0.62
CA GLY A 891 -30.71 15.82 0.19
C GLY A 891 -29.21 15.78 0.33
N VAL A 892 -28.61 16.96 0.51
CA VAL A 892 -27.16 17.15 0.65
C VAL A 892 -26.88 17.96 1.91
N GLY A 893 -25.89 17.52 2.68
CA GLY A 893 -25.39 18.14 3.91
C GLY A 893 -24.92 19.58 3.69
N ASP A 894 -25.18 20.47 4.63
CA ASP A 894 -24.71 21.86 4.62
C ASP A 894 -23.22 22.02 4.95
N GLU A 895 -22.65 21.09 5.72
CA GLU A 895 -21.23 21.02 6.03
C GLU A 895 -20.50 20.06 5.09
N ALA A 896 -19.31 20.48 4.63
CA ALA A 896 -18.39 19.62 3.87
C ALA A 896 -17.06 19.47 4.59
N LYS A 897 -16.57 18.23 4.65
CA LYS A 897 -15.33 17.83 5.31
C LYS A 897 -14.24 17.60 4.28
N LEU A 898 -13.05 18.14 4.55
CA LEU A 898 -11.85 17.87 3.76
C LEU A 898 -11.22 16.55 4.22
N VAL A 899 -11.04 15.63 3.27
CA VAL A 899 -10.35 14.36 3.46
C VAL A 899 -9.11 14.35 2.56
N LEU A 900 -7.92 14.27 3.16
CA LEU A 900 -6.67 14.07 2.41
C LEU A 900 -6.21 12.62 2.49
N ASN A 901 -6.18 11.95 1.35
CA ASN A 901 -5.64 10.62 1.19
C ASN A 901 -4.09 10.63 1.23
N GLU A 902 -3.51 9.50 1.60
CA GLU A 902 -2.09 9.22 1.73
C GLU A 902 -1.37 9.18 0.38
N VAL A 903 -2.11 8.98 -0.71
CA VAL A 903 -1.58 8.85 -2.09
C VAL A 903 -1.67 10.14 -2.93
N GLY A 904 -1.88 11.29 -2.28
CA GLY A 904 -1.87 12.59 -2.93
C GLY A 904 -3.19 12.94 -3.64
N PHE A 905 -4.30 12.63 -2.98
CA PHE A 905 -5.66 12.86 -3.44
C PHE A 905 -6.43 13.58 -2.32
N ALA A 906 -7.28 14.54 -2.65
CA ALA A 906 -8.09 15.29 -1.70
C ALA A 906 -9.53 15.39 -2.18
N THR A 907 -10.48 15.19 -1.26
CA THR A 907 -11.90 15.42 -1.50
C THR A 907 -12.46 16.36 -0.43
N ARG A 908 -13.35 17.26 -0.81
CA ARG A 908 -14.16 18.04 0.11
C ARG A 908 -15.62 17.73 -0.13
N VAL A 909 -16.21 16.96 0.79
CA VAL A 909 -17.50 16.31 0.57
C VAL A 909 -18.47 16.51 1.75
N PRO A 910 -19.76 16.77 1.46
CA PRO A 910 -20.82 16.77 2.47
C PRO A 910 -21.36 15.35 2.71
N ALA A 911 -22.21 15.21 3.73
CA ALA A 911 -23.10 14.05 3.84
C ALA A 911 -24.18 14.07 2.75
N VAL A 912 -24.76 12.93 2.40
CA VAL A 912 -25.86 12.85 1.41
C VAL A 912 -26.94 11.87 1.85
N LYS A 913 -28.20 12.18 1.56
CA LYS A 913 -29.32 11.24 1.69
C LYS A 913 -29.67 10.67 0.32
N LEU A 914 -29.66 9.35 0.19
CA LEU A 914 -30.04 8.63 -1.01
C LEU A 914 -31.38 7.92 -0.79
N ALA A 915 -32.26 7.99 -1.79
CA ALA A 915 -33.56 7.35 -1.78
C ALA A 915 -33.47 5.81 -1.62
N SER A 916 -32.46 5.20 -2.25
CA SER A 916 -32.21 3.76 -2.20
C SER A 916 -30.72 3.42 -2.37
N PHE A 917 -30.28 2.39 -1.66
CA PHE A 917 -28.97 1.74 -1.81
C PHE A 917 -29.12 0.25 -1.54
N ASN A 918 -28.53 -0.60 -2.39
CA ASN A 918 -28.75 -2.04 -2.37
C ASN A 918 -27.69 -2.81 -1.56
N PHE A 919 -28.14 -3.56 -0.55
CA PHE A 919 -27.30 -4.46 0.24
C PHE A 919 -27.59 -5.92 -0.08
N THR A 920 -26.54 -6.69 -0.34
CA THR A 920 -26.61 -8.07 -0.84
C THR A 920 -26.36 -9.13 0.24
N GLY A 921 -25.86 -8.73 1.42
CA GLY A 921 -25.60 -9.66 2.51
C GLY A 921 -25.24 -8.97 3.82
N VAL A 922 -25.21 -9.74 4.90
CA VAL A 922 -24.73 -9.31 6.23
C VAL A 922 -23.45 -10.08 6.56
N THR A 923 -22.49 -9.41 7.18
CA THR A 923 -21.31 -10.10 7.72
C THR A 923 -21.67 -10.99 8.90
N VAL A 924 -20.86 -12.04 9.10
CA VAL A 924 -21.06 -13.03 10.16
C VAL A 924 -20.72 -12.43 11.52
#